data_AF-A0A8J9TCY4-F1
#
_entry.id   AF-A0A8J9TCY4-F1
#
_cell.length_a   1.000
_cell.length_b   1.000
_cell.length_c   1.000
_cell.angle_alpha   90.00
_cell.angle_beta   90.00
_cell.angle_gamma   90.00
#
_symmetry.space_group_name_H-M   'P 1'
#
loop_
_entity.id
_entity.type
_entity.pdbx_description
1 polymer ?
#
loop_
_entity_poly.entity_id
_entity_poly.type
_entity_poly.pdbx_seq_one_letter_code
_entity_poly.pdbx_strand_id
1 'polypeptide(L)'
;MALDSRELRFLSGSFAEFTSHCRFASSSSTIASVLASGAAAAIEYENSFYRVSEDSRRVPPTSQQRQAQPQTQRRNTHTKSSSSSAPGISALPTQPRQGYGPSIQLTEEERALFTLLRQVRSETKLDTTLRVAGGWVRDKLLATPEFQTYHKVLDVGSQRLTSKFQKPSAPSMGRQGTKVLVNTDKDAQPVDIDIALDDMLGREFADRLNEYLSMEGQDTIAVGVVLKNPEKSKHLETATMKVGSFWIDFVNLRAEEYTQASRIPDLMRIGTAAEDAFRRDLTINALFYNVNSGQVEDWTGRGFDDLRKGVVATPLPPLTTLLDDPLRALRSVRFAARLRFTMDDELVAAAKDKSVRNALAQKVSRERVGGELDLMLRSPDPVGAMRLLINLRLIDTVFPIEHYLAPDKTTSTATLFDKGLELLSTSHDHLADCRWSPPLWCKNSRAAFGAVEHRLLQDEEARRLLWYAAFLKPIHDRTPVRQASNPKLTGRKANRSAVAKLLVDKLKRPTRDAEAVERIIKASTDFTQLVNAGCDISATMILLSDVRITYVASSDEFDKSEGLTGSLIGTMNGRLVDSAVEEDPVWQHAMEFRMLCAKPLQRVGPLWRASLFLSISEAMATLEDGFTRLDYTIEGDVFDEILEERRQGVIERYDAFATALQQTGLIGIWDQPPLLDGDTLKTSVLKGIPKGPAFRDVMDEQSNWIITHPGADVAALKTHLQETFPEYI
;
A
#
# COMPACT_ATOMS: atom_id res chain seq x y z
N MET A 1 -9.23 6.03 35.12
CA MET A 1 -10.46 5.32 34.73
C MET A 1 -10.24 3.86 35.07
N ALA A 2 -11.05 3.32 35.98
CA ALA A 2 -10.92 1.96 36.47
C ALA A 2 -11.20 0.97 35.32
N LEU A 3 -10.16 0.22 34.93
CA LEU A 3 -10.29 -1.01 34.17
C LEU A 3 -10.85 -2.09 35.11
N ASP A 4 -11.70 -2.95 34.56
CA ASP A 4 -12.43 -3.97 35.30
C ASP A 4 -11.47 -4.95 35.99
N SER A 5 -11.57 -5.00 37.32
CA SER A 5 -10.66 -5.70 38.23
C SER A 5 -10.76 -7.23 38.21
N ARG A 6 -11.55 -7.81 37.30
CA ARG A 6 -11.73 -9.27 37.15
C ARG A 6 -10.84 -9.90 36.08
N GLU A 7 -10.58 -9.23 34.95
CA GLU A 7 -9.69 -9.77 33.90
C GLU A 7 -8.20 -9.65 34.27
N LEU A 8 -7.81 -8.63 35.04
CA LEU A 8 -6.42 -8.43 35.46
C LEU A 8 -5.94 -9.45 36.53
N ARG A 9 -6.85 -10.04 37.32
CA ARG A 9 -6.46 -11.03 38.34
C ARG A 9 -6.16 -12.40 37.76
N PHE A 10 -6.81 -12.77 36.65
CA PHE A 10 -6.53 -14.02 35.94
C PHE A 10 -5.17 -13.95 35.23
N LEU A 11 -4.85 -12.80 34.61
CA LEU A 11 -3.56 -12.55 33.98
C LEU A 11 -2.40 -12.43 34.98
N SER A 12 -2.61 -11.85 36.17
CA SER A 12 -1.52 -11.75 37.17
C SER A 12 -1.24 -13.06 37.93
N GLY A 13 -2.25 -13.93 38.07
CA GLY A 13 -2.16 -15.21 38.78
C GLY A 13 -1.35 -16.26 38.02
N SER A 14 -1.74 -16.55 36.76
CA SER A 14 -0.99 -17.48 35.90
C SER A 14 0.42 -16.97 35.55
N PHE A 15 0.63 -15.64 35.52
CA PHE A 15 1.91 -15.05 35.13
C PHE A 15 2.99 -15.12 36.24
N ALA A 16 2.59 -15.16 37.52
CA ALA A 16 3.53 -15.41 38.62
C ALA A 16 3.98 -16.89 38.64
N GLU A 17 3.11 -17.82 38.26
CA GLU A 17 3.46 -19.24 38.07
C GLU A 17 4.32 -19.46 36.82
N PHE A 18 4.08 -18.71 35.73
CA PHE A 18 4.87 -18.69 34.50
C PHE A 18 6.36 -18.36 34.78
N THR A 19 6.63 -17.29 35.54
CA THR A 19 8.02 -16.93 35.90
C THR A 19 8.68 -17.87 36.90
N SER A 20 7.89 -18.59 37.71
CA SER A 20 8.39 -19.56 38.69
C SER A 20 8.74 -20.91 38.05
N HIS A 21 7.98 -21.37 37.04
CA HIS A 21 8.26 -22.61 36.31
C HIS A 21 9.48 -22.48 35.38
N CYS A 22 9.70 -21.33 34.75
CA CYS A 22 10.91 -21.09 33.93
C CYS A 22 12.21 -21.10 34.76
N ARG A 23 12.18 -20.74 36.06
CA ARG A 23 13.34 -20.85 36.96
C ARG A 23 13.66 -22.29 37.38
N PHE A 24 12.73 -23.22 37.24
CA PHE A 24 12.93 -24.63 37.58
C PHE A 24 13.45 -25.46 36.40
N ALA A 25 13.17 -25.04 35.16
CA ALA A 25 13.67 -25.69 33.95
C ALA A 25 15.20 -25.54 33.74
N SER A 26 15.85 -24.59 34.42
CA SER A 26 17.31 -24.36 34.30
C SER A 26 18.19 -25.32 35.13
N SER A 27 17.63 -26.31 35.83
CA SER A 27 18.40 -27.22 36.71
C SER A 27 18.43 -28.70 36.30
N SER A 28 17.98 -29.06 35.10
CA SER A 28 18.02 -30.46 34.62
C SER A 28 19.28 -30.72 33.77
N SER A 29 20.10 -31.67 34.19
CA SER A 29 21.35 -32.10 33.52
C SER A 29 21.16 -32.61 32.09
N THR A 30 19.91 -32.84 31.66
CA THR A 30 19.55 -33.28 30.32
C THR A 30 19.66 -32.16 29.28
N ILE A 31 19.48 -30.88 29.68
CA ILE A 31 19.57 -29.72 28.77
C ILE A 31 21.03 -29.43 28.39
N ALA A 32 21.98 -29.66 29.30
CA ALA A 32 23.40 -29.44 29.06
C ALA A 32 23.99 -30.40 28.00
N SER A 33 23.50 -31.65 27.89
CA SER A 33 23.99 -32.59 26.87
C SER A 33 23.42 -32.30 25.48
N VAL A 34 22.20 -31.78 25.39
CA VAL A 34 21.56 -31.40 24.12
C VAL A 34 22.19 -30.12 23.55
N LEU A 35 22.53 -29.14 24.41
CA LEU A 35 23.25 -27.93 24.00
C LEU A 35 24.67 -28.23 23.49
N ALA A 36 25.36 -29.23 24.06
CA ALA A 36 26.70 -29.63 23.63
C ALA A 36 26.70 -30.32 22.25
N SER A 37 25.66 -31.09 21.92
CA SER A 37 25.52 -31.73 20.60
C SER A 37 25.07 -30.76 19.50
N GLY A 38 24.28 -29.74 19.83
CA GLY A 38 23.86 -28.70 18.88
C GLY A 38 24.99 -27.75 18.47
N ALA A 39 25.87 -27.38 19.41
CA ALA A 39 27.03 -26.53 19.12
C ALA A 39 28.07 -27.22 18.22
N ALA A 40 28.20 -28.54 18.28
CA ALA A 40 29.12 -29.30 17.43
C ALA A 40 28.64 -29.35 15.96
N ALA A 41 27.33 -29.36 15.71
CA ALA A 41 26.76 -29.37 14.36
C ALA A 41 26.80 -28.00 13.66
N ALA A 42 26.80 -26.90 14.42
CA ALA A 42 26.93 -25.54 13.87
C ALA A 42 28.36 -25.21 13.42
N ILE A 43 29.37 -25.75 14.12
CA ILE A 43 30.80 -25.50 13.84
C ILE A 43 31.30 -26.26 12.59
N GLU A 44 30.66 -27.37 12.21
CA GLU A 44 30.96 -28.07 10.95
C GLU A 44 30.34 -27.42 9.71
N TYR A 45 29.26 -26.63 9.86
CA TYR A 45 28.62 -25.94 8.74
C TYR A 45 29.36 -24.64 8.35
N GLU A 46 29.87 -23.87 9.32
CA GLU A 46 30.64 -22.64 9.09
C GLU A 46 31.98 -22.87 8.36
N ASN A 47 32.61 -24.03 8.54
CA ASN A 47 33.90 -24.34 7.89
C ASN A 47 33.78 -24.76 6.42
N SER A 48 32.56 -24.90 5.89
CA SER A 48 32.31 -25.29 4.49
C SER A 48 31.96 -24.11 3.57
N PHE A 49 31.69 -22.92 4.12
CA PHE A 49 31.31 -21.72 3.36
C PHE A 49 32.47 -20.74 3.09
N TYR A 50 33.62 -20.91 3.75
CA TYR A 50 34.84 -20.11 3.51
C TYR A 50 35.84 -20.84 2.60
N ARG A 51 35.45 -21.12 1.36
CA ARG A 51 36.36 -21.34 0.23
C ARG A 51 35.59 -21.13 -1.06
N VAL A 52 35.66 -19.90 -1.59
CA VAL A 52 35.55 -19.46 -2.99
C VAL A 52 35.07 -18.00 -2.97
N SER A 53 36.01 -17.04 -2.97
CA SER A 53 35.87 -15.72 -3.61
C SER A 53 37.14 -14.89 -3.43
N GLU A 54 38.26 -15.40 -3.93
CA GLU A 54 39.41 -14.55 -4.26
C GLU A 54 39.70 -14.72 -5.74
N ASP A 55 39.08 -13.89 -6.58
CA ASP A 55 39.79 -13.30 -7.70
C ASP A 55 38.99 -12.16 -8.34
N SER A 56 39.72 -11.18 -8.91
CA SER A 56 39.24 -10.00 -9.67
C SER A 56 38.94 -8.69 -8.91
N ARG A 57 39.99 -8.09 -8.31
CA ARG A 57 40.13 -6.62 -8.24
C ARG A 57 41.51 -6.17 -8.68
N ARG A 58 41.63 -5.70 -9.93
CA ARG A 58 42.74 -4.83 -10.39
C ARG A 58 42.27 -3.91 -11.51
N VAL A 59 42.15 -2.61 -11.21
CA VAL A 59 42.29 -1.50 -12.19
C VAL A 59 42.99 -0.33 -11.45
N PRO A 60 44.00 0.35 -12.05
CA PRO A 60 44.95 1.20 -11.35
C PRO A 60 44.52 2.68 -11.25
N PRO A 61 45.24 3.52 -10.47
CA PRO A 61 44.83 4.90 -10.21
C PRO A 61 45.37 5.85 -11.29
N THR A 62 44.52 6.75 -11.77
CA THR A 62 44.95 7.90 -12.58
C THR A 62 44.75 9.18 -11.78
N SER A 63 45.88 9.71 -11.32
CA SER A 63 46.08 11.07 -10.84
C SER A 63 45.82 12.09 -11.95
N GLN A 64 44.97 13.10 -11.73
CA GLN A 64 45.12 14.40 -12.38
C GLN A 64 44.62 15.54 -11.48
N GLN A 65 45.53 16.50 -11.33
CA GLN A 65 45.48 17.67 -10.46
C GLN A 65 44.38 18.64 -10.87
N ARG A 66 43.62 19.14 -9.89
CA ARG A 66 42.79 20.34 -10.05
C ARG A 66 43.68 21.58 -9.96
N GLN A 67 43.79 22.34 -11.05
CA GLN A 67 44.19 23.75 -11.00
C GLN A 67 42.93 24.62 -10.92
N ALA A 68 42.87 25.41 -9.85
CA ALA A 68 41.91 26.47 -9.65
C ALA A 68 42.41 27.77 -10.27
N GLN A 69 41.53 28.54 -10.92
CA GLN A 69 41.65 30.01 -11.11
C GLN A 69 40.33 30.59 -11.72
N PRO A 70 40.07 31.91 -11.64
CA PRO A 70 39.13 32.45 -10.66
C PRO A 70 37.89 33.17 -11.25
N GLN A 71 36.93 33.40 -10.36
CA GLN A 71 35.71 34.19 -10.56
C GLN A 71 36.01 35.63 -11.01
N THR A 72 35.42 36.06 -12.11
CA THR A 72 35.33 37.47 -12.51
C THR A 72 33.97 38.03 -12.09
N GLN A 73 33.99 38.86 -11.05
CA GLN A 73 32.91 39.77 -10.70
C GLN A 73 32.70 40.79 -11.82
N ARG A 74 31.46 40.95 -12.30
CA ARG A 74 31.02 42.19 -12.94
C ARG A 74 29.90 42.83 -12.12
N ARG A 75 30.30 43.84 -11.33
CA ARG A 75 29.44 44.94 -10.90
C ARG A 75 28.91 45.66 -12.14
N ASN A 76 27.62 45.96 -12.17
CA ASN A 76 27.14 47.21 -12.77
C ASN A 76 25.96 47.73 -11.96
N THR A 77 26.22 48.87 -11.32
CA THR A 77 25.25 49.79 -10.73
C THR A 77 24.67 50.66 -11.84
N HIS A 78 23.35 50.82 -11.91
CA HIS A 78 22.72 52.11 -12.19
C HIS A 78 21.24 52.11 -11.77
N THR A 79 20.81 53.33 -11.45
CA THR A 79 19.68 53.76 -10.62
C THR A 79 18.45 54.20 -11.43
N LYS A 80 17.31 54.25 -10.72
CA LYS A 80 16.11 55.12 -10.87
C LYS A 80 14.93 54.69 -11.77
N SER A 81 13.82 54.39 -11.07
CA SER A 81 12.44 54.87 -11.23
C SER A 81 11.78 54.94 -12.61
N SER A 82 10.76 54.10 -12.82
CA SER A 82 9.52 54.48 -13.50
C SER A 82 8.39 53.48 -13.20
N SER A 83 7.24 54.01 -12.82
CA SER A 83 5.95 53.32 -12.73
C SER A 83 5.45 52.85 -14.11
N SER A 84 5.06 51.58 -14.27
CA SER A 84 4.05 51.16 -15.25
C SER A 84 3.79 49.65 -15.22
N SER A 85 2.49 49.30 -15.16
CA SER A 85 1.81 48.13 -15.76
C SER A 85 2.35 46.71 -15.54
N ALA A 86 1.44 45.83 -15.12
CA ALA A 86 1.59 44.37 -15.06
C ALA A 86 2.26 43.79 -16.33
N PRO A 87 3.16 42.81 -16.20
CA PRO A 87 3.82 42.20 -17.34
C PRO A 87 2.81 41.43 -18.19
N GLY A 88 2.78 41.74 -19.48
CA GLY A 88 1.86 41.19 -20.47
C GLY A 88 2.06 39.70 -20.74
N ILE A 89 0.98 39.08 -21.17
CA ILE A 89 0.90 37.71 -21.68
C ILE A 89 1.92 37.57 -22.82
N SER A 90 2.99 36.81 -22.59
CA SER A 90 3.83 36.28 -23.67
C SER A 90 2.91 35.50 -24.62
N ALA A 91 2.88 35.87 -25.89
CA ALA A 91 2.12 35.13 -26.90
C ALA A 91 2.51 33.64 -26.87
N LEU A 92 1.51 32.75 -26.85
CA LEU A 92 1.74 31.31 -26.89
C LEU A 92 2.54 30.93 -28.14
N PRO A 93 3.40 29.89 -28.08
CA PRO A 93 4.20 29.48 -29.22
C PRO A 93 3.32 29.05 -30.38
N THR A 94 3.67 29.49 -31.59
CA THR A 94 2.96 29.15 -32.84
C THR A 94 3.40 27.82 -33.44
N GLN A 95 4.54 27.27 -32.99
CA GLN A 95 5.05 25.96 -33.39
C GLN A 95 5.64 25.23 -32.17
N PRO A 96 5.53 23.89 -32.10
CA PRO A 96 6.14 23.13 -31.03
C PRO A 96 7.66 23.01 -31.24
N ARG A 97 8.40 22.85 -30.15
CA ARG A 97 9.78 22.37 -30.25
C ARG A 97 9.72 20.90 -30.70
N GLN A 98 10.06 20.67 -31.96
CA GLN A 98 10.11 19.34 -32.59
C GLN A 98 11.54 18.77 -32.54
N GLY A 99 11.66 17.44 -32.49
CA GLY A 99 12.89 16.75 -32.87
C GLY A 99 14.09 16.83 -31.92
N TYR A 100 13.90 17.19 -30.64
CA TYR A 100 14.97 17.21 -29.63
C TYR A 100 14.88 16.08 -28.58
N GLY A 101 14.11 15.03 -28.87
CA GLY A 101 13.95 13.85 -28.03
C GLY A 101 14.07 12.53 -28.81
N PRO A 102 14.26 11.41 -28.11
CA PRO A 102 14.45 10.09 -28.73
C PRO A 102 13.18 9.66 -29.47
N SER A 103 13.34 8.95 -30.58
CA SER A 103 12.20 8.38 -31.30
C SER A 103 11.46 7.39 -30.41
N ILE A 104 10.15 7.59 -30.24
CA ILE A 104 9.30 6.60 -29.56
C ILE A 104 9.30 5.31 -30.37
N GLN A 105 9.71 4.21 -29.75
CA GLN A 105 9.59 2.88 -30.34
C GLN A 105 8.17 2.36 -30.14
N LEU A 106 7.44 2.25 -31.25
CA LEU A 106 6.09 1.67 -31.26
C LEU A 106 6.18 0.15 -31.31
N THR A 107 5.34 -0.53 -30.52
CA THR A 107 5.09 -1.96 -30.69
C THR A 107 4.45 -2.22 -32.05
N GLU A 108 4.44 -3.48 -32.49
CA GLU A 108 3.76 -3.87 -33.73
C GLU A 108 2.26 -3.52 -33.69
N GLU A 109 1.60 -3.81 -32.57
CA GLU A 109 0.18 -3.48 -32.35
C GLU A 109 -0.07 -1.96 -32.37
N GLU A 110 0.79 -1.15 -31.73
CA GLU A 110 0.68 0.32 -31.74
C GLU A 110 0.91 0.89 -33.14
N ARG A 111 1.86 0.34 -33.89
CA ARG A 111 2.15 0.73 -35.27
C ARG A 111 0.98 0.41 -36.18
N ALA A 112 0.37 -0.77 -36.04
CA ALA A 112 -0.81 -1.16 -36.78
C ALA A 112 -1.98 -0.21 -36.47
N LEU A 113 -2.21 0.08 -35.19
CA LEU A 113 -3.25 1.03 -34.77
C LEU A 113 -3.03 2.42 -35.38
N PHE A 114 -1.83 2.98 -35.25
CA PHE A 114 -1.53 4.32 -35.76
C PHE A 114 -1.55 4.38 -37.29
N THR A 115 -1.24 3.28 -37.96
CA THR A 115 -1.41 3.16 -39.42
C THR A 115 -2.88 3.20 -39.80
N LEU A 116 -3.73 2.44 -39.11
CA LEU A 116 -5.19 2.44 -39.31
C LEU A 116 -5.76 3.85 -39.11
N LEU A 117 -5.43 4.53 -38.01
CA LEU A 117 -5.94 5.89 -37.75
C LEU A 117 -5.51 6.89 -38.83
N ARG A 118 -4.31 6.74 -39.38
CA ARG A 118 -3.83 7.56 -40.51
C ARG A 118 -4.56 7.26 -41.80
N GLN A 119 -4.88 5.99 -42.07
CA GLN A 119 -5.66 5.56 -43.24
C GLN A 119 -7.07 6.13 -43.19
N VAL A 120 -7.74 6.03 -42.03
CA VAL A 120 -9.06 6.66 -41.81
C VAL A 120 -9.01 8.14 -42.14
N ARG A 121 -8.02 8.86 -41.61
CA ARG A 121 -7.83 10.29 -41.89
C ARG A 121 -7.66 10.55 -43.39
N SER A 122 -6.81 9.79 -44.09
CA SER A 122 -6.54 10.02 -45.52
C SER A 122 -7.73 9.69 -46.41
N GLU A 123 -8.39 8.56 -46.18
CA GLU A 123 -9.51 8.08 -47.00
C GLU A 123 -10.77 8.93 -46.80
N THR A 124 -11.01 9.38 -45.56
CA THR A 124 -12.12 10.29 -45.24
C THR A 124 -11.78 11.77 -45.45
N LYS A 125 -10.59 12.08 -45.98
CA LYS A 125 -10.09 13.42 -46.33
C LYS A 125 -10.20 14.43 -45.17
N LEU A 126 -9.85 13.99 -43.97
CA LEU A 126 -9.83 14.83 -42.77
C LEU A 126 -8.52 15.62 -42.69
N ASP A 127 -8.61 16.92 -42.40
CA ASP A 127 -7.43 17.75 -42.17
C ASP A 127 -6.87 17.57 -40.74
N THR A 128 -7.70 17.08 -39.81
CA THR A 128 -7.39 16.79 -38.41
C THR A 128 -5.99 16.24 -38.16
N THR A 129 -5.22 16.88 -37.28
CA THR A 129 -3.97 16.30 -36.78
C THR A 129 -4.27 15.41 -35.58
N LEU A 130 -3.78 14.16 -35.63
CA LEU A 130 -3.98 13.17 -34.58
C LEU A 130 -2.78 13.21 -33.63
N ARG A 131 -3.03 13.44 -32.35
CA ARG A 131 -1.98 13.47 -31.32
C ARG A 131 -2.28 12.49 -30.20
N VAL A 132 -1.35 11.64 -29.83
CA VAL A 132 -1.42 10.98 -28.51
C VAL A 132 -0.97 11.99 -27.47
N ALA A 133 -1.71 12.12 -26.37
CA ALA A 133 -1.40 13.14 -25.35
C ALA A 133 -1.08 12.55 -23.98
N GLY A 134 -0.23 13.24 -23.21
CA GLY A 134 -0.10 13.03 -21.77
C GLY A 134 0.76 11.84 -21.36
N GLY A 135 0.23 11.03 -20.43
CA GLY A 135 1.01 10.01 -19.71
C GLY A 135 1.68 8.98 -20.63
N TRP A 136 0.98 8.53 -21.66
CA TRP A 136 1.52 7.56 -22.63
C TRP A 136 2.82 8.06 -23.28
N VAL A 137 2.86 9.34 -23.68
CA VAL A 137 4.04 9.95 -24.32
C VAL A 137 5.22 10.00 -23.34
N ARG A 138 4.98 10.49 -22.11
CA ARG A 138 5.99 10.55 -21.04
C ARG A 138 6.58 9.17 -20.76
N ASP A 139 5.72 8.17 -20.59
CA ASP A 139 6.12 6.84 -20.17
C ASP A 139 6.90 6.11 -21.28
N LYS A 140 6.48 6.30 -22.54
CA LYS A 140 7.23 5.81 -23.71
C LYS A 140 8.61 6.44 -23.84
N LEU A 141 8.71 7.75 -23.58
CA LEU A 141 10.00 8.44 -23.57
C LEU A 141 10.91 7.93 -22.46
N LEU A 142 10.40 7.77 -21.24
CA LEU A 142 11.16 7.23 -20.11
C LEU A 142 11.69 5.81 -20.36
N ALA A 143 10.98 5.02 -21.16
CA ALA A 143 11.41 3.68 -21.56
C ALA A 143 12.52 3.66 -22.63
N THR A 144 12.88 4.80 -23.23
CA THR A 144 13.95 4.84 -24.24
C THR A 144 15.34 4.79 -23.60
N PRO A 145 16.37 4.26 -24.32
CA PRO A 145 17.73 4.18 -23.80
C PRO A 145 18.33 5.53 -23.39
N GLU A 146 17.94 6.62 -24.08
CA GLU A 146 18.37 7.98 -23.74
C GLU A 146 17.98 8.30 -22.29
N PHE A 147 16.70 8.14 -21.93
CA PHE A 147 16.21 8.46 -20.59
C PHE A 147 16.56 7.40 -19.55
N GLN A 148 16.64 6.12 -19.91
CA GLN A 148 17.12 5.06 -19.01
C GLN A 148 18.55 5.32 -18.51
N THR A 149 19.40 5.95 -19.34
CA THR A 149 20.78 6.29 -18.95
C THR A 149 20.82 7.35 -17.85
N TYR A 150 19.93 8.34 -17.90
CA TYR A 150 19.81 9.39 -16.87
C TYR A 150 19.13 8.87 -15.60
N HIS A 151 18.28 7.85 -15.72
CA HIS A 151 17.43 7.34 -14.65
C HIS A 151 17.79 5.91 -14.21
N LYS A 152 19.08 5.50 -14.35
CA LYS A 152 19.64 4.14 -14.09
C LYS A 152 19.36 3.50 -12.72
N VAL A 153 18.57 4.12 -11.84
CA VAL A 153 18.19 3.63 -10.51
C VAL A 153 16.68 3.32 -10.40
N LEU A 154 15.92 3.46 -11.49
CA LEU A 154 14.52 3.03 -11.53
C LEU A 154 14.46 1.56 -11.95
N ASP A 155 14.42 0.65 -10.98
CA ASP A 155 13.90 -0.71 -11.19
C ASP A 155 12.41 -0.59 -11.53
N VAL A 156 12.10 -0.22 -12.78
CA VAL A 156 10.74 -0.16 -13.30
C VAL A 156 10.30 -1.60 -13.60
N GLY A 157 10.16 -2.39 -12.54
CA GLY A 157 9.37 -3.61 -12.58
C GLY A 157 7.98 -3.27 -13.11
N SER A 158 7.43 -4.16 -13.93
CA SER A 158 6.28 -4.04 -14.85
C SER A 158 4.93 -3.55 -14.28
N GLN A 159 4.90 -2.52 -13.44
CA GLN A 159 3.70 -1.78 -13.06
C GLN A 159 3.40 -0.75 -14.13
N ARG A 160 2.37 -1.06 -14.93
CA ARG A 160 1.89 -0.22 -16.03
C ARG A 160 1.79 1.24 -15.63
N LEU A 161 2.48 2.07 -16.40
CA LEU A 161 2.66 3.48 -16.09
C LEU A 161 1.43 4.37 -16.44
N THR A 162 0.34 3.79 -16.94
CA THR A 162 -0.95 4.47 -17.13
C THR A 162 -1.90 4.17 -15.95
N SER A 163 -2.24 5.22 -15.19
CA SER A 163 -2.93 5.14 -13.89
C SER A 163 -4.46 5.20 -13.97
N LYS A 164 -5.05 4.94 -15.13
CA LYS A 164 -6.51 4.92 -15.25
C LYS A 164 -6.95 3.47 -14.99
N PHE A 165 -7.66 3.30 -13.87
CA PHE A 165 -8.37 2.09 -13.46
C PHE A 165 -7.58 0.97 -12.73
N GLN A 166 -7.63 1.00 -11.40
CA GLN A 166 -7.71 -0.22 -10.58
C GLN A 166 -9.19 -0.43 -10.23
N LYS A 167 -9.79 -1.50 -10.74
CA LYS A 167 -11.09 -1.97 -10.26
C LYS A 167 -10.86 -2.65 -8.91
N PRO A 168 -11.68 -2.40 -7.86
CA PRO A 168 -11.53 -3.11 -6.61
C PRO A 168 -11.66 -4.62 -6.85
N SER A 169 -10.61 -5.37 -6.55
CA SER A 169 -10.64 -6.82 -6.46
C SER A 169 -11.55 -7.22 -5.31
N ALA A 170 -12.68 -7.85 -5.66
CA ALA A 170 -13.43 -8.70 -4.75
C ALA A 170 -14.14 -9.78 -5.59
N PRO A 171 -13.90 -11.06 -5.31
CA PRO A 171 -14.92 -12.07 -5.45
C PRO A 171 -15.54 -12.31 -4.06
N SER A 172 -16.74 -11.77 -3.82
CA SER A 172 -17.63 -12.40 -2.83
C SER A 172 -18.53 -13.36 -3.61
N MET A 173 -18.29 -14.66 -3.44
CA MET A 173 -19.18 -15.70 -3.95
C MET A 173 -20.56 -15.59 -3.28
N GLY A 174 -21.61 -15.68 -4.10
CA GLY A 174 -22.99 -15.75 -3.64
C GLY A 174 -24.05 -15.47 -4.69
N ARG A 175 -24.09 -16.21 -5.82
CA ARG A 175 -25.27 -16.90 -6.38
C ARG A 175 -25.13 -17.27 -7.87
N GLN A 176 -25.75 -18.40 -8.18
CA GLN A 176 -25.69 -19.28 -9.34
C GLN A 176 -25.89 -18.66 -10.73
N GLY A 177 -25.21 -19.26 -11.71
CA GLY A 177 -25.70 -19.42 -13.08
C GLY A 177 -25.03 -18.54 -14.13
N THR A 178 -23.98 -19.05 -14.77
CA THR A 178 -23.76 -19.14 -16.24
C THR A 178 -22.30 -19.54 -16.49
N LYS A 179 -22.07 -20.62 -17.23
CA LYS A 179 -20.76 -21.22 -17.53
C LYS A 179 -19.80 -20.19 -18.15
N VAL A 180 -18.67 -19.93 -17.51
CA VAL A 180 -17.53 -19.18 -18.07
C VAL A 180 -16.57 -20.18 -18.68
N LEU A 181 -16.43 -20.13 -20.02
CA LEU A 181 -15.29 -20.72 -20.71
C LEU A 181 -14.02 -19.97 -20.27
N VAL A 182 -13.08 -20.70 -19.69
CA VAL A 182 -11.78 -20.19 -19.27
C VAL A 182 -10.94 -19.98 -20.51
N ASN A 183 -10.68 -18.71 -20.86
CA ASN A 183 -9.67 -18.35 -21.86
C ASN A 183 -8.40 -17.89 -21.13
N THR A 184 -7.28 -18.53 -21.44
CA THR A 184 -5.99 -18.51 -20.74
C THR A 184 -5.04 -17.40 -21.24
N ASP A 185 -5.49 -16.15 -21.23
CA ASP A 185 -4.65 -14.96 -21.50
C ASP A 185 -5.14 -13.75 -20.70
N LYS A 186 -4.95 -13.74 -19.37
CA LYS A 186 -5.61 -12.78 -18.44
C LYS A 186 -4.75 -11.71 -17.78
N ASP A 187 -3.47 -11.58 -18.10
CA ASP A 187 -2.57 -10.68 -17.33
C ASP A 187 -2.16 -9.39 -18.03
N ALA A 188 -2.54 -9.17 -19.29
CA ALA A 188 -2.40 -7.88 -19.94
C ALA A 188 -3.73 -7.12 -19.90
N GLN A 189 -3.89 -6.17 -18.97
CA GLN A 189 -4.97 -5.18 -19.12
C GLN A 189 -4.85 -4.48 -20.50
N PRO A 190 -5.92 -3.95 -21.06
CA PRO A 190 -5.81 -3.13 -22.28
C PRO A 190 -5.09 -1.80 -21.97
N VAL A 191 -4.31 -1.27 -22.91
CA VAL A 191 -3.63 0.03 -22.76
C VAL A 191 -4.59 1.14 -23.18
N ASP A 192 -4.81 2.12 -22.29
CA ASP A 192 -5.59 3.33 -22.58
C ASP A 192 -4.73 4.35 -23.34
N ILE A 193 -5.16 4.75 -24.54
CA ILE A 193 -4.51 5.77 -25.37
C ILE A 193 -5.48 6.95 -25.54
N ASP A 194 -5.06 8.14 -25.08
CA ASP A 194 -5.81 9.38 -25.26
C ASP A 194 -5.38 10.03 -26.60
N ILE A 195 -6.25 10.00 -27.61
CA ILE A 195 -6.06 10.64 -28.91
C ILE A 195 -6.73 12.01 -28.90
N ALA A 196 -5.92 13.06 -28.91
CA ALA A 196 -6.33 14.44 -29.03
C ALA A 196 -6.59 14.84 -30.49
N LEU A 197 -7.73 15.48 -30.71
CA LEU A 197 -8.24 15.97 -32.00
C LEU A 197 -8.34 17.50 -32.00
N ASP A 198 -7.97 18.11 -33.13
CA ASP A 198 -7.84 19.57 -33.29
C ASP A 198 -9.15 20.27 -33.68
N ASP A 199 -9.91 19.70 -34.63
CA ASP A 199 -10.94 20.39 -35.40
C ASP A 199 -12.30 19.66 -35.43
N MET A 200 -12.40 18.47 -34.83
CA MET A 200 -13.61 17.65 -34.86
C MET A 200 -13.90 16.97 -33.53
N LEU A 201 -15.15 16.56 -33.31
CA LEU A 201 -15.54 15.87 -32.06
C LEU A 201 -15.08 14.42 -32.05
N GLY A 202 -14.81 13.89 -30.85
CA GLY A 202 -14.37 12.49 -30.69
C GLY A 202 -15.35 11.47 -31.28
N ARG A 203 -16.66 11.73 -31.17
CA ARG A 203 -17.70 10.87 -31.76
C ARG A 203 -17.69 10.90 -33.28
N GLU A 204 -17.47 12.07 -33.87
CA GLU A 204 -17.39 12.21 -35.34
C GLU A 204 -16.22 11.40 -35.90
N PHE A 205 -15.05 11.45 -35.25
CA PHE A 205 -13.91 10.62 -35.67
C PHE A 205 -14.19 9.12 -35.47
N ALA A 206 -14.81 8.73 -34.35
CA ALA A 206 -15.18 7.35 -34.08
C ALA A 206 -16.17 6.79 -35.11
N ASP A 207 -17.15 7.59 -35.54
CA ASP A 207 -18.09 7.23 -36.60
C ASP A 207 -17.36 7.06 -37.95
N ARG A 208 -16.43 7.97 -38.29
CA ARG A 208 -15.61 7.87 -39.52
C ARG A 208 -14.71 6.63 -39.55
N LEU A 209 -14.17 6.23 -38.41
CA LEU A 209 -13.42 4.99 -38.30
C LEU A 209 -14.32 3.77 -38.58
N ASN A 210 -15.56 3.75 -38.05
CA ASN A 210 -16.50 2.67 -38.36
C ASN A 210 -16.96 2.65 -39.83
N GLU A 211 -17.13 3.82 -40.45
CA GLU A 211 -17.40 3.93 -41.89
C GLU A 211 -16.25 3.32 -42.70
N TYR A 212 -15.00 3.66 -42.38
CA TYR A 212 -13.82 3.09 -43.03
C TYR A 212 -13.72 1.57 -42.86
N LEU A 213 -13.91 1.06 -41.63
CA LEU A 213 -13.92 -0.38 -41.36
C LEU A 213 -14.99 -1.10 -42.18
N SER A 214 -16.19 -0.50 -42.30
CA SER A 214 -17.28 -1.06 -43.12
C SER A 214 -16.93 -1.11 -44.60
N MET A 215 -16.22 -0.09 -45.12
CA MET A 215 -15.76 -0.05 -46.51
C MET A 215 -14.71 -1.13 -46.81
N GLU A 216 -13.83 -1.41 -45.85
CA GLU A 216 -12.82 -2.47 -45.92
C GLU A 216 -13.40 -3.88 -45.66
N GLY A 217 -14.72 -4.00 -45.46
CA GLY A 217 -15.40 -5.27 -45.18
C GLY A 217 -15.11 -5.82 -43.77
N GLN A 218 -14.70 -4.97 -42.84
CA GLN A 218 -14.46 -5.31 -41.44
C GLN A 218 -15.67 -4.97 -40.57
N ASP A 219 -15.80 -5.66 -39.43
CA ASP A 219 -16.86 -5.40 -38.46
C ASP A 219 -16.67 -4.04 -37.78
N THR A 220 -17.77 -3.30 -37.64
CA THR A 220 -17.79 -2.03 -36.89
C THR A 220 -17.54 -2.23 -35.40
N ILE A 221 -16.90 -1.27 -34.77
CA ILE A 221 -16.56 -1.27 -33.34
C ILE A 221 -17.58 -0.46 -32.55
N ALA A 222 -18.01 -0.99 -31.41
CA ALA A 222 -18.91 -0.26 -30.51
C ALA A 222 -18.24 0.99 -29.93
N VAL A 223 -18.93 2.13 -30.03
CA VAL A 223 -18.49 3.43 -29.50
C VAL A 223 -19.24 3.76 -28.22
N GLY A 224 -18.51 3.89 -27.11
CA GLY A 224 -19.03 4.44 -25.86
C GLY A 224 -18.84 5.95 -25.82
N VAL A 225 -19.92 6.72 -25.68
CA VAL A 225 -19.83 8.19 -25.61
C VAL A 225 -20.02 8.65 -24.17
N VAL A 226 -19.03 9.33 -23.63
CA VAL A 226 -19.13 10.04 -22.36
C VAL A 226 -19.59 11.47 -22.65
N LEU A 227 -20.87 11.72 -22.39
CA LEU A 227 -21.49 13.03 -22.63
C LEU A 227 -20.94 14.12 -21.70
N LYS A 228 -21.08 15.36 -22.17
CA LYS A 228 -20.73 16.59 -21.45
C LYS A 228 -21.52 16.65 -20.14
N ASN A 229 -20.83 16.77 -19.01
CA ASN A 229 -21.37 17.03 -17.69
C ASN A 229 -20.49 18.08 -16.95
N PRO A 230 -20.80 19.38 -17.11
CA PRO A 230 -20.08 20.48 -16.46
C PRO A 230 -20.00 20.36 -14.93
N GLU A 231 -21.08 19.92 -14.28
CA GLU A 231 -21.12 19.73 -12.81
C GLU A 231 -20.12 18.68 -12.31
N LYS A 232 -19.79 17.70 -13.17
CA LYS A 232 -18.76 16.68 -12.91
C LYS A 232 -17.39 17.02 -13.50
N SER A 233 -17.17 18.28 -13.90
CA SER A 233 -15.94 18.75 -14.57
C SER A 233 -15.68 18.08 -15.93
N LYS A 234 -16.72 17.64 -16.64
CA LYS A 234 -16.63 17.04 -17.98
C LYS A 234 -17.26 17.97 -19.02
N HIS A 235 -16.57 19.04 -19.43
CA HIS A 235 -17.19 20.06 -20.29
C HIS A 235 -17.18 19.72 -21.79
N LEU A 236 -16.34 18.77 -22.18
CA LEU A 236 -16.26 18.28 -23.55
C LEU A 236 -16.63 16.80 -23.60
N GLU A 237 -17.21 16.42 -24.72
CA GLU A 237 -17.55 15.04 -25.02
C GLU A 237 -16.27 14.24 -25.20
N THR A 238 -16.27 12.97 -24.81
CA THR A 238 -15.18 12.05 -25.08
C THR A 238 -15.79 10.77 -25.64
N ALA A 239 -15.25 10.30 -26.76
CA ALA A 239 -15.66 9.03 -27.34
C ALA A 239 -14.61 7.98 -27.02
N THR A 240 -15.04 6.88 -26.43
CA THR A 240 -14.20 5.75 -26.06
C THR A 240 -14.58 4.56 -26.95
N MET A 241 -13.60 3.92 -27.57
CA MET A 241 -13.83 2.67 -28.32
C MET A 241 -12.65 1.70 -28.19
N LYS A 242 -12.91 0.41 -28.42
CA LYS A 242 -11.90 -0.64 -28.33
C LYS A 242 -11.41 -1.04 -29.71
N VAL A 243 -10.17 -0.70 -30.06
CA VAL A 243 -9.56 -1.02 -31.35
C VAL A 243 -8.43 -2.03 -31.12
N GLY A 244 -8.62 -3.26 -31.58
CA GLY A 244 -7.71 -4.36 -31.30
C GLY A 244 -7.59 -4.64 -29.79
N SER A 245 -6.36 -4.57 -29.26
CA SER A 245 -6.03 -4.74 -27.84
C SER A 245 -6.15 -3.43 -27.02
N PHE A 246 -6.39 -2.28 -27.66
CA PHE A 246 -6.36 -0.95 -27.04
C PHE A 246 -7.75 -0.40 -26.73
N TRP A 247 -7.89 0.31 -25.62
CA TRP A 247 -8.98 1.27 -25.42
C TRP A 247 -8.49 2.65 -25.81
N ILE A 248 -9.26 3.32 -26.66
CA ILE A 248 -8.90 4.61 -27.21
C ILE A 248 -9.94 5.63 -26.78
N ASP A 249 -9.47 6.69 -26.14
CA ASP A 249 -10.25 7.87 -25.79
C ASP A 249 -9.96 8.98 -26.81
N PHE A 250 -10.92 9.27 -27.68
CA PHE A 250 -10.88 10.44 -28.54
C PHE A 250 -11.33 11.67 -27.76
N VAL A 251 -10.39 12.58 -27.53
CA VAL A 251 -10.57 13.81 -26.75
C VAL A 251 -10.31 15.02 -27.62
N ASN A 252 -11.03 16.12 -27.37
CA ASN A 252 -10.67 17.40 -27.96
C ASN A 252 -9.52 18.05 -27.20
N LEU A 253 -8.67 18.78 -27.92
CA LEU A 253 -7.81 19.80 -27.34
C LEU A 253 -8.66 20.88 -26.68
N ARG A 254 -8.20 21.37 -25.52
CA ARG A 254 -9.03 22.24 -24.68
C ARG A 254 -8.29 23.53 -24.35
N ALA A 255 -9.05 24.62 -24.35
CA ALA A 255 -8.68 25.87 -23.72
C ALA A 255 -9.65 26.12 -22.55
N GLU A 256 -9.11 26.56 -21.41
CA GLU A 256 -9.83 26.69 -20.15
C GLU A 256 -9.65 28.11 -19.59
N GLU A 257 -10.73 28.71 -19.10
CA GLU A 257 -10.70 29.96 -18.32
C GLU A 257 -11.28 29.71 -16.93
N TYR A 258 -10.51 30.05 -15.90
CA TYR A 258 -10.85 29.83 -14.50
C TYR A 258 -11.33 31.12 -13.83
N THR A 259 -12.28 31.02 -12.90
CA THR A 259 -12.60 32.10 -11.96
C THR A 259 -12.12 31.77 -10.55
N GLN A 260 -12.05 32.81 -9.71
CA GLN A 260 -11.53 32.66 -8.35
C GLN A 260 -12.36 31.73 -7.46
N ALA A 261 -13.65 31.51 -7.78
CA ALA A 261 -14.59 30.80 -6.91
C ALA A 261 -14.59 29.28 -7.11
N SER A 262 -14.23 28.77 -8.28
CA SER A 262 -14.35 27.35 -8.64
C SER A 262 -12.99 26.78 -9.08
N ARG A 263 -12.82 25.46 -8.95
CA ARG A 263 -11.73 24.73 -9.63
C ARG A 263 -12.13 24.19 -11.00
N ILE A 264 -13.41 24.33 -11.34
CA ILE A 264 -13.98 23.94 -12.61
C ILE A 264 -13.95 25.20 -13.48
N PRO A 265 -13.37 25.16 -14.68
CA PRO A 265 -13.33 26.34 -15.55
C PRO A 265 -14.74 26.76 -15.97
N ASP A 266 -14.97 28.07 -16.04
CA ASP A 266 -16.27 28.65 -16.38
C ASP A 266 -16.51 28.62 -17.89
N LEU A 267 -15.45 28.85 -18.67
CA LEU A 267 -15.47 28.69 -20.12
C LEU A 267 -14.48 27.60 -20.52
N MET A 268 -14.98 26.68 -21.34
CA MET A 268 -14.18 25.62 -21.92
C MET A 268 -14.53 25.46 -23.39
N ARG A 269 -13.53 25.63 -24.25
CA ARG A 269 -13.68 25.53 -25.71
C ARG A 269 -12.66 24.58 -26.31
N ILE A 270 -12.88 24.22 -27.58
CA ILE A 270 -11.86 23.57 -28.38
C ILE A 270 -10.67 24.54 -28.48
N GLY A 271 -9.51 24.05 -28.07
CA GLY A 271 -8.27 24.83 -27.99
C GLY A 271 -7.24 24.37 -29.01
N THR A 272 -6.18 25.15 -29.15
CA THR A 272 -4.98 24.72 -29.89
C THR A 272 -4.12 23.77 -29.06
N ALA A 273 -3.16 23.09 -29.70
CA ALA A 273 -2.25 22.18 -28.99
C ALA A 273 -1.39 22.93 -27.96
N ALA A 274 -1.01 24.19 -28.25
CA ALA A 274 -0.35 25.08 -27.31
C ALA A 274 -1.25 25.38 -26.10
N GLU A 275 -2.49 25.81 -26.33
CA GLU A 275 -3.44 26.08 -25.25
C GLU A 275 -3.68 24.84 -24.37
N ASP A 276 -3.80 23.66 -24.97
CA ASP A 276 -3.94 22.39 -24.24
C ASP A 276 -2.69 22.04 -23.43
N ALA A 277 -1.50 22.31 -23.96
CA ALA A 277 -0.24 22.08 -23.27
C ALA A 277 -0.12 22.95 -22.01
N PHE A 278 -0.40 24.26 -22.13
CA PHE A 278 -0.21 25.21 -21.03
C PHE A 278 -1.28 25.11 -19.94
N ARG A 279 -2.48 24.58 -20.24
CA ARG A 279 -3.48 24.30 -19.19
C ARG A 279 -3.16 23.07 -18.36
N ARG A 280 -2.22 22.20 -18.75
CA ARG A 280 -1.94 20.93 -18.05
C ARG A 280 -1.26 21.15 -16.71
N ASP A 281 -1.28 20.09 -15.90
CA ASP A 281 -0.70 20.12 -14.56
C ASP A 281 0.83 20.25 -14.60
N LEU A 282 1.50 19.43 -15.41
CA LEU A 282 2.96 19.34 -15.44
C LEU A 282 3.51 19.40 -16.87
N THR A 283 4.70 19.98 -17.02
CA THR A 283 5.43 20.05 -18.31
C THR A 283 5.66 18.66 -18.91
N ILE A 284 6.07 17.70 -18.08
CA ILE A 284 6.28 16.29 -18.48
C ILE A 284 4.98 15.60 -18.95
N ASN A 285 3.81 16.12 -18.57
CA ASN A 285 2.50 15.63 -19.00
C ASN A 285 1.91 16.44 -20.16
N ALA A 286 2.59 17.50 -20.58
CA ALA A 286 2.18 18.41 -21.66
C ALA A 286 2.82 18.07 -23.02
N LEU A 287 3.50 16.92 -23.09
CA LEU A 287 4.06 16.37 -24.32
C LEU A 287 2.98 15.68 -25.17
N PHE A 288 3.11 15.81 -26.49
CA PHE A 288 2.26 15.14 -27.47
C PHE A 288 3.11 14.27 -28.41
N TYR A 289 2.55 13.17 -28.88
CA TYR A 289 3.11 12.42 -30.00
C TYR A 289 2.19 12.60 -31.21
N ASN A 290 2.71 13.27 -32.23
CA ASN A 290 2.00 13.49 -33.48
C ASN A 290 2.00 12.19 -34.29
N VAL A 291 0.83 11.56 -34.39
CA VAL A 291 0.65 10.28 -35.09
C VAL A 291 0.93 10.43 -36.58
N ASN A 292 0.66 11.61 -37.15
CA ASN A 292 0.83 11.91 -38.56
C ASN A 292 2.31 11.99 -38.94
N SER A 293 3.11 12.75 -38.19
CA SER A 293 4.55 12.93 -38.47
C SER A 293 5.44 11.87 -37.81
N GLY A 294 4.94 11.15 -36.81
CA GLY A 294 5.71 10.23 -35.98
C GLY A 294 6.69 10.92 -35.04
N GLN A 295 6.47 12.19 -34.73
CA GLN A 295 7.38 13.00 -33.89
C GLN A 295 6.71 13.40 -32.57
N VAL A 296 7.54 13.58 -31.53
CA VAL A 296 7.08 14.15 -30.26
C VAL A 296 7.15 15.68 -30.34
N GLU A 297 6.09 16.34 -29.86
CA GLU A 297 5.91 17.77 -29.80
C GLU A 297 5.96 18.27 -28.35
N ASP A 298 6.84 19.23 -28.07
CA ASP A 298 6.87 19.98 -26.81
C ASP A 298 6.49 21.44 -27.04
N TRP A 299 5.25 21.78 -26.71
CA TRP A 299 4.71 23.13 -26.81
C TRP A 299 5.10 24.02 -25.62
N THR A 300 5.54 23.43 -24.50
CA THR A 300 6.01 24.19 -23.34
C THR A 300 7.46 24.65 -23.49
N GLY A 301 8.22 23.96 -24.36
CA GLY A 301 9.64 24.17 -24.60
C GLY A 301 10.56 23.63 -23.49
N ARG A 302 9.99 23.24 -22.33
CA ARG A 302 10.71 22.70 -21.17
C ARG A 302 10.43 21.22 -20.89
N GLY A 303 9.37 20.65 -21.44
CA GLY A 303 8.92 19.29 -21.10
C GLY A 303 10.00 18.22 -21.31
N PHE A 304 10.77 18.30 -22.40
CA PHE A 304 11.91 17.40 -22.60
C PHE A 304 13.05 17.60 -21.59
N ASP A 305 13.38 18.86 -21.31
CA ASP A 305 14.49 19.21 -20.43
C ASP A 305 14.16 18.86 -18.97
N ASP A 306 12.91 19.07 -18.54
CA ASP A 306 12.39 18.68 -17.23
C ASP A 306 12.35 17.14 -17.09
N LEU A 307 11.92 16.42 -18.14
CA LEU A 307 11.93 14.95 -18.16
C LEU A 307 13.36 14.39 -18.06
N ARG A 308 14.33 15.04 -18.72
CA ARG A 308 15.74 14.63 -18.70
C ARG A 308 16.38 14.87 -17.33
N LYS A 309 16.04 16.00 -16.69
CA LYS A 309 16.54 16.36 -15.35
C LYS A 309 15.83 15.61 -14.22
N GLY A 310 14.71 14.94 -14.49
CA GLY A 310 13.89 14.33 -13.44
C GLY A 310 13.21 15.38 -12.56
N VAL A 311 12.61 16.40 -13.17
CA VAL A 311 11.97 17.52 -12.47
C VAL A 311 10.47 17.56 -12.78
N VAL A 312 9.67 17.74 -11.73
CA VAL A 312 8.23 18.01 -11.77
C VAL A 312 8.04 19.53 -11.73
N ALA A 313 7.56 20.10 -12.82
CA ALA A 313 7.33 21.54 -12.97
C ALA A 313 6.00 21.82 -13.69
N THR A 314 5.40 22.99 -13.46
CA THR A 314 4.16 23.44 -14.14
C THR A 314 4.49 24.19 -15.43
N PRO A 315 3.66 24.11 -16.49
CA PRO A 315 3.86 24.89 -17.72
C PRO A 315 3.73 26.40 -17.52
N LEU A 316 2.78 26.82 -16.69
CA LEU A 316 2.54 28.21 -16.30
C LEU A 316 3.14 28.49 -14.92
N PRO A 317 3.23 29.77 -14.48
CA PRO A 317 3.70 30.12 -13.14
C PRO A 317 3.03 29.25 -12.07
N PRO A 318 3.81 28.60 -11.17
CA PRO A 318 3.27 27.61 -10.26
C PRO A 318 2.16 28.12 -9.35
N LEU A 319 2.31 29.31 -8.77
CA LEU A 319 1.32 29.87 -7.85
C LEU A 319 -0.05 30.03 -8.50
N THR A 320 -0.11 30.62 -9.70
CA THR A 320 -1.36 30.76 -10.47
C THR A 320 -1.96 29.39 -10.79
N THR A 321 -1.13 28.47 -11.29
CA THR A 321 -1.54 27.11 -11.66
C THR A 321 -2.17 26.36 -10.48
N LEU A 322 -1.60 26.50 -9.29
CA LEU A 322 -2.09 25.86 -8.07
C LEU A 322 -3.33 26.57 -7.48
N LEU A 323 -3.54 27.86 -7.74
CA LEU A 323 -4.76 28.56 -7.30
C LEU A 323 -5.97 28.27 -8.21
N ASP A 324 -5.71 28.03 -9.50
CA ASP A 324 -6.71 27.64 -10.49
C ASP A 324 -7.26 26.22 -10.20
N ASP A 325 -6.38 25.22 -10.07
CA ASP A 325 -6.74 23.89 -9.57
C ASP A 325 -5.78 23.41 -8.47
N PRO A 326 -6.14 23.62 -7.19
CA PRO A 326 -5.31 23.23 -6.04
C PRO A 326 -5.00 21.75 -5.94
N LEU A 327 -5.78 20.88 -6.60
CA LEU A 327 -5.48 19.45 -6.66
C LEU A 327 -4.12 19.19 -7.34
N ARG A 328 -3.66 20.09 -8.21
CA ARG A 328 -2.35 20.01 -8.88
C ARG A 328 -1.19 19.99 -7.90
N ALA A 329 -1.34 20.56 -6.71
CA ALA A 329 -0.31 20.46 -5.66
C ALA A 329 -0.11 19.01 -5.21
N LEU A 330 -1.22 18.31 -4.91
CA LEU A 330 -1.19 16.89 -4.55
C LEU A 330 -0.74 16.03 -5.74
N ARG A 331 -1.19 16.33 -6.97
CA ARG A 331 -0.73 15.62 -8.16
C ARG A 331 0.76 15.77 -8.40
N SER A 332 1.33 16.95 -8.13
CA SER A 332 2.76 17.19 -8.24
C SER A 332 3.55 16.33 -7.26
N VAL A 333 3.10 16.25 -6.00
CA VAL A 333 3.67 15.33 -4.99
C VAL A 333 3.56 13.88 -5.44
N ARG A 334 2.40 13.47 -5.96
CA ARG A 334 2.20 12.11 -6.46
C ARG A 334 3.14 11.78 -7.61
N PHE A 335 3.33 12.68 -8.57
CA PHE A 335 4.23 12.44 -9.71
C PHE A 335 5.70 12.46 -9.29
N ALA A 336 6.07 13.33 -8.35
CA ALA A 336 7.40 13.33 -7.75
C ALA A 336 7.71 11.96 -7.12
N ALA A 337 6.81 11.43 -6.30
CA ALA A 337 6.96 10.10 -5.70
C ALA A 337 6.89 8.95 -6.72
N ARG A 338 5.95 9.00 -7.66
CA ARG A 338 5.76 7.95 -8.69
C ARG A 338 6.98 7.79 -9.58
N LEU A 339 7.56 8.90 -10.01
CA LEU A 339 8.70 8.93 -10.94
C LEU A 339 10.04 9.04 -10.21
N ARG A 340 10.03 9.22 -8.88
CA ARG A 340 11.19 9.59 -8.05
C ARG A 340 11.91 10.82 -8.58
N PHE A 341 11.11 11.80 -9.02
CA PHE A 341 11.57 13.09 -9.53
C PHE A 341 11.59 14.13 -8.42
N THR A 342 12.43 15.14 -8.58
CA THR A 342 12.43 16.33 -7.72
C THR A 342 11.35 17.31 -8.16
N MET A 343 10.87 18.17 -7.27
CA MET A 343 9.97 19.27 -7.63
C MET A 343 10.78 20.54 -7.88
N ASP A 344 10.39 21.30 -8.91
CA ASP A 344 10.97 22.62 -9.19
C ASP A 344 10.84 23.57 -7.99
N ASP A 345 11.85 24.41 -7.76
CA ASP A 345 11.93 25.28 -6.57
C ASP A 345 10.79 26.30 -6.51
N GLU A 346 10.38 26.86 -7.66
CA GLU A 346 9.24 27.80 -7.71
C GLU A 346 7.93 27.06 -7.40
N LEU A 347 7.80 25.81 -7.85
CA LEU A 347 6.65 24.95 -7.54
C LEU A 347 6.62 24.56 -6.06
N VAL A 348 7.77 24.26 -5.45
CA VAL A 348 7.89 24.01 -4.01
C VAL A 348 7.49 25.25 -3.20
N ALA A 349 7.96 26.43 -3.59
CA ALA A 349 7.61 27.69 -2.95
C ALA A 349 6.11 27.97 -3.04
N ALA A 350 5.51 27.80 -4.22
CA ALA A 350 4.07 27.97 -4.42
C ALA A 350 3.23 26.96 -3.62
N ALA A 351 3.64 25.69 -3.58
CA ALA A 351 2.91 24.65 -2.83
C ALA A 351 2.94 24.87 -1.31
N LYS A 352 3.99 25.50 -0.78
CA LYS A 352 4.10 25.91 0.63
C LYS A 352 3.21 27.10 0.99
N ASP A 353 2.71 27.84 0.01
CA ASP A 353 1.95 29.06 0.23
C ASP A 353 0.62 28.79 0.95
N LYS A 354 0.27 29.66 1.91
CA LYS A 354 -0.97 29.52 2.69
C LYS A 354 -2.23 29.66 1.84
N SER A 355 -2.20 30.49 0.79
CA SER A 355 -3.31 30.65 -0.14
C SER A 355 -3.63 29.35 -0.88
N VAL A 356 -2.62 28.60 -1.31
CA VAL A 356 -2.79 27.28 -1.95
C VAL A 356 -3.40 26.28 -0.97
N ARG A 357 -2.96 26.25 0.29
CA ARG A 357 -3.55 25.38 1.32
C ARG A 357 -5.03 25.69 1.56
N ASN A 358 -5.37 26.97 1.65
CA ASN A 358 -6.76 27.42 1.82
C ASN A 358 -7.60 27.06 0.58
N ALA A 359 -7.07 27.29 -0.62
CA ALA A 359 -7.75 26.95 -1.86
C ALA A 359 -7.97 25.43 -1.98
N LEU A 360 -7.00 24.60 -1.59
CA LEU A 360 -7.14 23.15 -1.54
C LEU A 360 -8.25 22.72 -0.58
N ALA A 361 -8.35 23.34 0.60
CA ALA A 361 -9.39 23.02 1.57
C ALA A 361 -10.81 23.45 1.10
N GLN A 362 -10.91 24.54 0.32
CA GLN A 362 -12.19 25.13 -0.09
C GLN A 362 -12.70 24.62 -1.44
N LYS A 363 -11.82 24.49 -2.43
CA LYS A 363 -12.20 24.20 -3.83
C LYS A 363 -12.19 22.71 -4.16
N VAL A 364 -11.45 21.87 -3.42
CA VAL A 364 -11.24 20.46 -3.76
C VAL A 364 -12.02 19.54 -2.81
N SER A 365 -12.79 18.63 -3.40
CA SER A 365 -13.57 17.67 -2.60
C SER A 365 -12.65 16.68 -1.86
N ARG A 366 -13.12 16.23 -0.70
CA ARG A 366 -12.39 15.29 0.16
C ARG A 366 -12.16 13.94 -0.51
N GLU A 367 -13.06 13.52 -1.39
CA GLU A 367 -12.95 12.31 -2.20
C GLU A 367 -11.74 12.37 -3.15
N ARG A 368 -11.49 13.53 -3.76
CA ARG A 368 -10.34 13.72 -4.68
C ARG A 368 -9.02 13.78 -3.92
N VAL A 369 -8.99 14.44 -2.76
CA VAL A 369 -7.81 14.43 -1.87
C VAL A 369 -7.46 13.00 -1.47
N GLY A 370 -8.44 12.22 -1.00
CA GLY A 370 -8.23 10.82 -0.65
C GLY A 370 -7.82 9.95 -1.84
N GLY A 371 -8.32 10.23 -3.05
CA GLY A 371 -7.93 9.53 -4.27
C GLY A 371 -6.46 9.76 -4.65
N GLU A 372 -5.97 11.00 -4.55
CA GLU A 372 -4.55 11.29 -4.83
C GLU A 372 -3.63 10.68 -3.76
N LEU A 373 -4.00 10.74 -2.48
CA LEU A 373 -3.24 10.09 -1.41
C LEU A 373 -3.15 8.57 -1.59
N ASP A 374 -4.26 7.93 -1.97
CA ASP A 374 -4.29 6.50 -2.25
C ASP A 374 -3.36 6.10 -3.40
N LEU A 375 -3.18 6.97 -4.40
CA LEU A 375 -2.23 6.76 -5.49
C LEU A 375 -0.78 7.06 -5.06
N MET A 376 -0.56 7.98 -4.12
CA MET A 376 0.76 8.23 -3.51
C MET A 376 1.24 7.00 -2.73
N LEU A 377 0.36 6.40 -1.91
CA LEU A 377 0.71 5.22 -1.10
C LEU A 377 0.91 3.95 -1.94
N ARG A 378 0.36 3.91 -3.17
CA ARG A 378 0.61 2.86 -4.16
C ARG A 378 1.83 3.12 -5.04
N SER A 379 2.47 4.29 -4.91
CA SER A 379 3.63 4.63 -5.71
C SER A 379 4.89 3.85 -5.25
N PRO A 380 5.96 3.81 -6.06
CA PRO A 380 7.24 3.20 -5.67
C PRO A 380 7.96 3.91 -4.51
N ASP A 381 7.50 5.10 -4.09
CA ASP A 381 8.08 5.88 -2.99
C ASP A 381 6.98 6.51 -2.12
N PRO A 382 6.24 5.69 -1.33
CA PRO A 382 5.21 6.20 -0.44
C PRO A 382 5.80 7.09 0.68
N VAL A 383 7.02 6.81 1.14
CA VAL A 383 7.72 7.58 2.17
C VAL A 383 8.01 8.99 1.67
N GLY A 384 8.60 9.13 0.48
CA GLY A 384 8.88 10.42 -0.14
C GLY A 384 7.62 11.23 -0.40
N ALA A 385 6.52 10.60 -0.80
CA ALA A 385 5.23 11.27 -0.95
C ALA A 385 4.75 11.89 0.37
N MET A 386 4.76 11.12 1.45
CA MET A 386 4.33 11.58 2.78
C MET A 386 5.26 12.66 3.33
N ARG A 387 6.58 12.52 3.12
CA ARG A 387 7.60 13.52 3.47
C ARG A 387 7.36 14.84 2.74
N LEU A 388 7.05 14.80 1.44
CA LEU A 388 6.69 15.99 0.67
C LEU A 388 5.42 16.65 1.18
N LEU A 389 4.38 15.89 1.53
CA LEU A 389 3.16 16.48 2.13
C LEU A 389 3.45 17.24 3.43
N ILE A 390 4.33 16.71 4.28
CA ILE A 390 4.76 17.34 5.53
C ILE A 390 5.59 18.60 5.24
N ASN A 391 6.63 18.48 4.40
CA ASN A 391 7.55 19.57 4.07
C ASN A 391 6.86 20.74 3.36
N LEU A 392 5.85 20.45 2.53
CA LEU A 392 5.04 21.44 1.83
C LEU A 392 3.89 21.98 2.69
N ARG A 393 3.75 21.52 3.94
CA ARG A 393 2.65 21.89 4.86
C ARG A 393 1.24 21.55 4.32
N LEU A 394 1.16 20.68 3.33
CA LEU A 394 -0.11 20.19 2.75
C LEU A 394 -0.75 19.12 3.65
N ILE A 395 0.06 18.47 4.50
CA ILE A 395 -0.39 17.38 5.39
C ILE A 395 -1.54 17.79 6.29
N ASP A 396 -1.56 19.04 6.80
CA ASP A 396 -2.63 19.54 7.68
C ASP A 396 -3.98 19.62 6.96
N THR A 397 -3.96 19.93 5.66
CA THR A 397 -5.16 19.92 4.82
C THR A 397 -5.57 18.47 4.51
N VAL A 398 -4.62 17.56 4.28
CA VAL A 398 -4.92 16.15 4.00
C VAL A 398 -5.48 15.44 5.24
N PHE A 399 -4.85 15.60 6.39
CA PHE A 399 -5.22 15.02 7.68
C PHE A 399 -5.48 16.13 8.72
N PRO A 400 -6.70 16.67 8.80
CA PRO A 400 -7.04 17.70 9.78
C PRO A 400 -7.21 17.07 11.18
N ILE A 401 -6.09 16.78 11.85
CA ILE A 401 -6.04 16.03 13.12
C ILE A 401 -6.39 16.87 14.34
N GLU A 402 -6.34 18.21 14.26
CA GLU A 402 -6.53 19.08 15.43
C GLU A 402 -7.94 18.94 16.05
N HIS A 403 -8.92 18.53 15.26
CA HIS A 403 -10.29 18.28 15.73
C HIS A 403 -10.42 17.00 16.58
N TYR A 404 -9.41 16.13 16.58
CA TYR A 404 -9.49 14.80 17.18
C TYR A 404 -8.54 14.61 18.36
N LEU A 405 -7.52 15.47 18.49
CA LEU A 405 -6.55 15.41 19.58
C LEU A 405 -7.02 16.25 20.78
N ALA A 406 -6.74 15.77 21.98
CA ALA A 406 -6.91 16.59 23.19
C ALA A 406 -5.87 17.73 23.17
N PRO A 407 -6.21 18.94 23.66
CA PRO A 407 -5.26 20.03 23.77
C PRO A 407 -4.18 19.65 24.78
N ASP A 408 -2.98 19.38 24.29
CA ASP A 408 -1.80 19.05 25.08
C ASP A 408 -0.65 19.97 24.65
N LYS A 409 0.04 20.53 25.65
CA LYS A 409 1.11 21.52 25.47
C LYS A 409 2.47 20.89 25.14
N THR A 410 2.62 19.57 25.25
CA THR A 410 3.92 18.91 25.23
C THR A 410 4.32 18.34 23.87
N THR A 411 3.39 17.79 23.09
CA THR A 411 3.68 17.17 21.79
C THR A 411 2.92 17.89 20.67
N SER A 412 3.63 18.46 19.70
CA SER A 412 3.04 19.17 18.55
C SER A 412 2.35 18.22 17.57
N THR A 413 1.39 18.71 16.78
CA THR A 413 0.81 17.95 15.65
C THR A 413 1.87 17.55 14.63
N ALA A 414 2.83 18.45 14.37
CA ALA A 414 3.97 18.18 13.50
C ALA A 414 4.75 16.94 13.95
N THR A 415 5.05 16.85 15.25
CA THR A 415 5.80 15.71 15.80
C THR A 415 5.08 14.37 15.67
N LEU A 416 3.75 14.35 15.56
CA LEU A 416 3.01 13.10 15.32
C LEU A 416 3.15 12.63 13.88
N PHE A 417 3.10 13.57 12.92
CA PHE A 417 3.33 13.23 11.51
C PHE A 417 4.78 12.83 11.26
N ASP A 418 5.74 13.44 11.95
CA ASP A 418 7.15 13.07 11.87
C ASP A 418 7.37 11.64 12.38
N LYS A 419 6.81 11.29 13.55
CA LYS A 419 6.82 9.90 14.05
C LYS A 419 6.11 8.91 13.13
N GLY A 420 5.00 9.34 12.53
CA GLY A 420 4.27 8.52 11.56
C GLY A 420 5.09 8.29 10.29
N LEU A 421 5.82 9.31 9.84
CA LEU A 421 6.72 9.23 8.69
C LEU A 421 7.92 8.32 8.97
N GLU A 422 8.50 8.42 10.17
CA GLU A 422 9.58 7.57 10.64
C GLU A 422 9.16 6.10 10.64
N LEU A 423 8.05 5.77 11.33
CA LEU A 423 7.53 4.41 11.36
C LEU A 423 7.18 3.88 9.96
N LEU A 424 6.62 4.73 9.09
CA LEU A 424 6.39 4.39 7.67
C LEU A 424 7.70 4.11 6.93
N SER A 425 8.76 4.88 7.20
CA SER A 425 10.09 4.68 6.60
C SER A 425 10.68 3.35 7.04
N THR A 426 10.74 3.09 8.35
CA THR A 426 11.25 1.83 8.91
C THR A 426 10.47 0.64 8.36
N SER A 427 9.13 0.73 8.28
CA SER A 427 8.31 -0.32 7.66
C SER A 427 8.56 -0.48 6.16
N HIS A 428 8.80 0.60 5.43
CA HIS A 428 9.07 0.53 4.00
C HIS A 428 10.43 -0.12 3.72
N ASP A 429 11.46 0.27 4.46
CA ASP A 429 12.83 -0.18 4.28
C ASP A 429 12.97 -1.64 4.68
N HIS A 430 12.41 -2.04 5.83
CA HIS A 430 12.36 -3.45 6.22
C HIS A 430 11.64 -4.31 5.17
N LEU A 431 10.56 -3.81 4.55
CA LEU A 431 9.84 -4.57 3.53
C LEU A 431 10.66 -4.69 2.24
N ALA A 432 11.52 -3.71 1.96
CA ALA A 432 12.49 -3.79 0.87
C ALA A 432 13.56 -4.85 1.15
N ASP A 433 14.08 -4.92 2.38
CA ASP A 433 15.04 -5.96 2.79
C ASP A 433 14.45 -7.37 2.64
N CYS A 434 13.18 -7.55 3.04
CA CYS A 434 12.47 -8.82 2.87
C CYS A 434 12.24 -9.23 1.41
N ARG A 435 12.40 -8.35 0.42
CA ARG A 435 12.35 -8.76 -1.00
C ARG A 435 13.61 -9.51 -1.42
N TRP A 436 14.75 -9.21 -0.80
CA TRP A 436 16.03 -9.87 -1.05
C TRP A 436 16.18 -11.12 -0.21
N SER A 437 15.81 -11.04 1.08
CA SER A 437 15.83 -12.16 2.01
C SER A 437 14.49 -12.29 2.74
N PRO A 438 13.47 -12.92 2.11
CA PRO A 438 12.16 -13.05 2.72
C PRO A 438 12.19 -14.02 3.91
N PRO A 439 11.67 -13.61 5.09
CA PRO A 439 11.46 -14.52 6.22
C PRO A 439 10.65 -15.75 5.80
N LEU A 440 10.86 -16.89 6.47
CA LEU A 440 10.16 -18.14 6.14
C LEU A 440 8.64 -17.98 6.17
N TRP A 441 8.11 -17.22 7.14
CA TRP A 441 6.68 -16.97 7.28
C TRP A 441 6.10 -16.03 6.22
N CYS A 442 6.94 -15.34 5.45
CA CYS A 442 6.58 -14.54 4.28
C CYS A 442 6.53 -15.37 2.98
N LYS A 443 7.07 -16.59 2.96
CA LYS A 443 6.98 -17.54 1.83
C LYS A 443 5.61 -18.23 1.82
N ASN A 444 5.25 -18.89 0.71
CA ASN A 444 3.96 -19.57 0.54
C ASN A 444 3.70 -20.56 1.69
N SER A 445 2.82 -20.23 2.64
CA SER A 445 2.21 -21.20 3.54
C SER A 445 0.85 -21.62 2.98
N ARG A 446 0.54 -22.91 3.02
CA ARG A 446 -0.85 -23.35 2.95
C ARG A 446 -1.49 -22.94 4.28
N ALA A 447 -2.46 -22.04 4.24
CA ALA A 447 -3.28 -21.77 5.41
C ALA A 447 -3.95 -23.08 5.87
N ALA A 448 -4.13 -23.25 7.18
CA ALA A 448 -5.09 -24.24 7.64
C ALA A 448 -6.48 -23.90 7.08
N PHE A 449 -7.29 -24.91 6.78
CA PHE A 449 -8.67 -24.75 6.30
C PHE A 449 -8.85 -24.08 4.92
N GLY A 450 -7.79 -23.96 4.11
CA GLY A 450 -7.90 -23.39 2.75
C GLY A 450 -8.18 -21.87 2.72
N ALA A 451 -7.93 -21.16 3.83
CA ALA A 451 -8.13 -19.73 3.94
C ALA A 451 -7.30 -18.93 2.92
N VAL A 452 -7.88 -17.86 2.39
CA VAL A 452 -7.20 -16.95 1.46
C VAL A 452 -6.27 -16.03 2.24
N GLU A 453 -4.96 -16.20 2.06
CA GLU A 453 -3.97 -15.34 2.70
C GLU A 453 -3.56 -14.16 1.81
N HIS A 454 -3.42 -12.97 2.42
CA HIS A 454 -2.74 -11.85 1.75
C HIS A 454 -1.23 -12.05 1.82
N ARG A 455 -0.61 -12.21 0.65
CA ARG A 455 0.84 -12.24 0.53
C ARG A 455 1.36 -10.82 0.53
N LEU A 456 1.79 -10.29 1.68
CA LEU A 456 2.16 -8.88 1.85
C LEU A 456 3.12 -8.36 0.75
N LEU A 457 4.11 -9.16 0.34
CA LEU A 457 5.07 -8.79 -0.72
C LEU A 457 4.45 -8.71 -2.13
N GLN A 458 3.31 -9.36 -2.37
CA GLN A 458 2.64 -9.41 -3.68
C GLN A 458 1.30 -8.66 -3.70
N ASP A 459 0.71 -8.42 -2.53
CA ASP A 459 -0.57 -7.76 -2.34
C ASP A 459 -0.38 -6.26 -2.10
N GLU A 460 -0.65 -5.49 -3.14
CA GLU A 460 -0.56 -4.03 -3.11
C GLU A 460 -1.57 -3.39 -2.15
N GLU A 461 -2.76 -3.97 -2.00
CA GLU A 461 -3.78 -3.44 -1.10
C GLU A 461 -3.41 -3.68 0.36
N ALA A 462 -2.88 -4.86 0.69
CA ALA A 462 -2.36 -5.13 2.03
C ALA A 462 -1.21 -4.17 2.40
N ARG A 463 -0.29 -3.90 1.46
CA ARG A 463 0.78 -2.90 1.67
C ARG A 463 0.23 -1.49 1.86
N ARG A 464 -0.74 -1.07 1.04
CA ARG A 464 -1.35 0.25 1.20
C ARG A 464 -2.01 0.42 2.57
N LEU A 465 -2.73 -0.60 3.04
CA LEU A 465 -3.35 -0.59 4.37
C LEU A 465 -2.29 -0.58 5.48
N LEU A 466 -1.17 -1.29 5.31
CA LEU A 466 0.00 -1.22 6.19
C LEU A 466 0.58 0.20 6.23
N TRP A 467 0.74 0.88 5.09
CA TRP A 467 1.25 2.25 5.05
C TRP A 467 0.35 3.24 5.77
N TYR A 468 -0.98 3.11 5.61
CA TYR A 468 -1.91 3.88 6.44
C TYR A 468 -1.77 3.56 7.93
N ALA A 469 -1.63 2.29 8.29
CA ALA A 469 -1.48 1.86 9.68
C ALA A 469 -0.20 2.42 10.32
N ALA A 470 0.94 2.28 9.65
CA ALA A 470 2.23 2.81 10.10
C ALA A 470 2.16 4.34 10.30
N PHE A 471 1.69 5.07 9.29
CA PHE A 471 1.65 6.53 9.35
C PHE A 471 0.67 7.07 10.40
N LEU A 472 -0.49 6.41 10.58
CA LEU A 472 -1.54 6.90 11.47
C LEU A 472 -1.47 6.33 12.90
N LYS A 473 -0.62 5.34 13.17
CA LYS A 473 -0.50 4.72 14.50
C LYS A 473 -0.14 5.73 15.60
N PRO A 474 0.82 6.67 15.45
CA PRO A 474 1.07 7.68 16.48
C PRO A 474 -0.14 8.56 16.80
N ILE A 475 -1.00 8.82 15.81
CA ILE A 475 -2.26 9.57 16.00
C ILE A 475 -3.30 8.68 16.69
N HIS A 476 -3.40 7.41 16.31
CA HIS A 476 -4.25 6.43 16.96
C HIS A 476 -3.94 6.33 18.46
N ASP A 477 -2.67 6.18 18.81
CA ASP A 477 -2.21 5.91 20.17
C ASP A 477 -2.38 7.13 21.08
N ARG A 478 -2.35 8.35 20.52
CA ARG A 478 -2.61 9.59 21.25
C ARG A 478 -4.08 9.95 21.38
N THR A 479 -4.97 9.32 20.58
CA THR A 479 -6.39 9.64 20.63
C THR A 479 -7.07 8.83 21.75
N PRO A 480 -7.74 9.46 22.72
CA PRO A 480 -8.46 8.71 23.75
C PRO A 480 -9.58 7.85 23.13
N VAL A 481 -9.69 6.60 23.59
CA VAL A 481 -10.66 5.57 23.11
C VAL A 481 -12.12 6.04 23.21
N ARG A 482 -12.41 7.08 23.99
CA ARG A 482 -13.74 7.69 24.14
C ARG A 482 -13.65 9.20 24.00
N GLN A 483 -14.09 9.76 22.88
CA GLN A 483 -14.57 11.15 22.86
C GLN A 483 -16.04 11.17 23.25
N ALA A 484 -16.41 12.13 24.10
CA ALA A 484 -17.79 12.48 24.39
C ALA A 484 -18.53 12.72 23.06
N SER A 485 -19.71 12.12 22.95
CA SER A 485 -20.59 12.15 21.79
C SER A 485 -20.81 13.58 21.30
N ASN A 486 -20.59 13.81 20.01
CA ASN A 486 -21.16 14.99 19.35
C ASN A 486 -22.68 14.81 19.37
N PRO A 487 -23.47 15.70 20.00
CA PRO A 487 -24.92 15.49 20.17
C PRO A 487 -25.70 15.44 18.85
N LYS A 488 -25.08 15.82 17.72
CA LYS A 488 -25.64 15.70 16.36
C LYS A 488 -25.37 14.35 15.68
N LEU A 489 -24.46 13.52 16.20
CA LEU A 489 -24.13 12.20 15.65
C LEU A 489 -24.68 11.12 16.59
N THR A 490 -25.68 10.38 16.14
CA THR A 490 -26.27 9.26 16.89
C THR A 490 -25.76 7.91 16.35
N GLY A 491 -25.64 6.90 17.24
CA GLY A 491 -25.31 5.51 16.87
C GLY A 491 -23.83 5.22 16.55
N ARG A 492 -23.56 4.13 15.83
CA ARG A 492 -22.20 3.60 15.49
C ARG A 492 -21.24 4.64 14.89
N LYS A 493 -21.74 5.72 14.26
CA LYS A 493 -20.91 6.78 13.66
C LYS A 493 -20.25 7.71 14.68
N ALA A 494 -20.85 7.90 15.87
CA ALA A 494 -20.29 8.76 16.92
C ALA A 494 -19.05 8.14 17.60
N ASN A 495 -19.01 6.81 17.71
CA ASN A 495 -17.99 6.05 18.42
C ASN A 495 -16.77 5.64 17.56
N ARG A 496 -16.62 6.19 16.36
CA ARG A 496 -15.45 5.91 15.51
C ARG A 496 -14.18 6.51 16.11
N SER A 497 -13.05 5.80 15.99
CA SER A 497 -11.73 6.31 16.36
C SER A 497 -11.36 7.54 15.51
N ALA A 498 -10.31 8.28 15.92
CA ALA A 498 -9.76 9.35 15.10
C ALA A 498 -9.33 8.84 13.72
N VAL A 499 -8.67 7.69 13.64
CA VAL A 499 -8.22 7.09 12.38
C VAL A 499 -9.41 6.80 11.47
N ALA A 500 -10.46 6.18 11.98
CA ALA A 500 -11.66 5.90 11.18
C ALA A 500 -12.36 7.18 10.71
N LYS A 501 -12.41 8.23 11.54
CA LYS A 501 -12.95 9.54 11.12
C LYS A 501 -12.09 10.21 10.05
N LEU A 502 -10.76 10.15 10.17
CA LEU A 502 -9.83 10.67 9.16
C LEU A 502 -10.00 9.94 7.82
N LEU A 503 -10.02 8.61 7.83
CA LEU A 503 -10.12 7.82 6.60
C LEU A 503 -11.51 7.92 5.96
N VAL A 504 -12.59 7.74 6.73
CA VAL A 504 -13.95 7.69 6.17
C VAL A 504 -14.53 9.09 5.95
N ASP A 505 -14.43 9.99 6.92
CA ASP A 505 -15.12 11.27 6.83
C ASP A 505 -14.26 12.30 6.09
N LYS A 506 -12.93 12.30 6.32
CA LYS A 506 -12.00 13.27 5.74
C LYS A 506 -11.32 12.79 4.46
N LEU A 507 -11.11 11.50 4.22
CA LEU A 507 -10.53 11.02 2.95
C LEU A 507 -11.52 10.22 2.11
N LYS A 508 -12.74 10.01 2.62
CA LYS A 508 -13.83 9.33 1.91
C LYS A 508 -13.41 7.94 1.41
N ARG A 509 -12.55 7.28 2.19
CA ARG A 509 -12.14 5.90 1.95
C ARG A 509 -13.28 4.97 2.38
N PRO A 510 -13.37 3.77 1.77
CA PRO A 510 -14.34 2.75 2.18
C PRO A 510 -14.25 2.46 3.69
N THR A 511 -15.40 2.23 4.33
CA THR A 511 -15.42 1.92 5.78
C THR A 511 -14.60 0.67 6.10
N ARG A 512 -14.62 -0.34 5.20
CA ARG A 512 -13.82 -1.56 5.33
C ARG A 512 -12.31 -1.30 5.41
N ASP A 513 -11.81 -0.31 4.68
CA ASP A 513 -10.38 0.04 4.68
C ASP A 513 -9.99 0.64 6.03
N ALA A 514 -10.82 1.54 6.57
CA ALA A 514 -10.60 2.12 7.88
C ALA A 514 -10.64 1.07 9.01
N GLU A 515 -11.58 0.13 8.94
CA GLU A 515 -11.65 -0.99 9.87
C GLU A 515 -10.43 -1.91 9.77
N ALA A 516 -9.94 -2.17 8.55
CA ALA A 516 -8.73 -2.97 8.34
C ALA A 516 -7.50 -2.27 8.94
N VAL A 517 -7.31 -0.97 8.69
CA VAL A 517 -6.23 -0.17 9.29
C VAL A 517 -6.27 -0.23 10.82
N GLU A 518 -7.45 -0.06 11.43
CA GLU A 518 -7.58 -0.18 12.89
C GLU A 518 -7.24 -1.58 13.41
N ARG A 519 -7.66 -2.64 12.71
CA ARG A 519 -7.37 -4.02 13.10
C ARG A 519 -5.86 -4.29 13.03
N ILE A 520 -5.17 -3.80 12.00
CA ILE A 520 -3.71 -3.88 11.87
C ILE A 520 -3.03 -3.18 13.06
N ILE A 521 -3.41 -1.94 13.39
CA ILE A 521 -2.80 -1.19 14.51
C ILE A 521 -3.02 -1.91 15.86
N LYS A 522 -4.24 -2.37 16.13
CA LYS A 522 -4.57 -3.04 17.39
C LYS A 522 -3.85 -4.38 17.54
N ALA A 523 -3.89 -5.22 16.52
CA ALA A 523 -3.20 -6.52 16.56
C ALA A 523 -1.66 -6.35 16.58
N SER A 524 -1.11 -5.27 16.01
CA SER A 524 0.32 -4.97 16.08
C SER A 524 0.75 -4.69 17.52
N THR A 525 -0.09 -3.95 18.26
CA THR A 525 0.13 -3.73 19.69
C THR A 525 0.04 -5.04 20.48
N ASP A 526 -0.95 -5.88 20.18
CA ASP A 526 -1.10 -7.20 20.84
C ASP A 526 0.12 -8.10 20.56
N PHE A 527 0.59 -8.19 19.31
CA PHE A 527 1.78 -8.97 18.97
C PHE A 527 3.03 -8.45 19.68
N THR A 528 3.20 -7.13 19.76
CA THR A 528 4.30 -6.52 20.52
C THR A 528 4.26 -6.95 21.99
N GLN A 529 3.07 -6.94 22.60
CA GLN A 529 2.89 -7.38 23.98
C GLN A 529 3.19 -8.87 24.14
N LEU A 530 2.70 -9.72 23.23
CA LEU A 530 2.92 -11.17 23.28
C LEU A 530 4.40 -11.54 23.12
N VAL A 531 5.09 -10.93 22.16
CA VAL A 531 6.54 -11.15 21.96
C VAL A 531 7.33 -10.66 23.17
N ASN A 532 6.98 -9.50 23.73
CA ASN A 532 7.65 -8.98 24.93
C ASN A 532 7.32 -9.75 26.21
N ALA A 533 6.13 -10.35 26.31
CA ALA A 533 5.70 -11.12 27.48
C ALA A 533 6.26 -12.56 27.50
N GLY A 534 6.66 -13.10 26.34
CA GLY A 534 6.95 -14.53 26.18
C GLY A 534 8.37 -14.94 25.76
N CYS A 535 9.29 -14.04 25.41
CA CYS A 535 10.53 -14.44 24.74
C CYS A 535 11.77 -14.50 25.66
N ASP A 536 11.96 -15.66 26.31
CA ASP A 536 13.26 -16.32 26.17
C ASP A 536 13.22 -17.08 24.84
N ILE A 537 13.98 -16.60 23.83
CA ILE A 537 14.03 -17.17 22.47
C ILE A 537 14.31 -18.67 22.54
N SER A 538 15.16 -19.07 23.48
CA SER A 538 15.53 -20.45 23.71
C SER A 538 14.34 -21.29 24.19
N ALA A 539 13.46 -20.75 25.04
CA ALA A 539 12.29 -21.49 25.51
C ALA A 539 11.25 -21.72 24.41
N THR A 540 10.90 -20.69 23.63
CA THR A 540 9.92 -20.83 22.54
C THR A 540 10.46 -21.73 21.42
N MET A 541 11.74 -21.61 21.06
CA MET A 541 12.36 -22.47 20.03
C MET A 541 12.57 -23.92 20.48
N ILE A 542 12.96 -24.16 21.74
CA ILE A 542 13.18 -25.52 22.27
C ILE A 542 11.84 -26.21 22.55
N LEU A 543 10.80 -25.49 22.95
CA LEU A 543 9.48 -26.07 23.25
C LEU A 543 8.66 -26.34 21.99
N LEU A 544 8.80 -25.52 20.95
CA LEU A 544 8.02 -25.67 19.70
C LEU A 544 8.79 -26.31 18.56
N SER A 545 10.04 -26.76 18.76
CA SER A 545 10.83 -27.43 17.71
C SER A 545 10.11 -28.66 17.15
N ASP A 546 9.33 -29.34 17.99
CA ASP A 546 8.80 -30.67 17.69
C ASP A 546 7.28 -30.80 17.70
N VAL A 547 6.55 -29.76 18.12
CA VAL A 547 5.08 -29.72 18.02
C VAL A 547 4.68 -29.15 16.67
N ARG A 548 3.96 -29.93 15.85
CA ARG A 548 3.35 -29.46 14.60
C ARG A 548 1.89 -29.83 14.53
N ILE A 549 1.06 -28.84 14.27
CA ILE A 549 -0.38 -29.00 14.02
C ILE A 549 -0.62 -28.69 12.56
N THR A 550 -1.03 -29.70 11.79
CA THR A 550 -1.22 -29.59 10.34
C THR A 550 -2.66 -29.91 9.95
N TYR A 551 -3.15 -29.25 8.92
CA TYR A 551 -4.44 -29.59 8.33
C TYR A 551 -4.27 -30.75 7.36
N VAL A 552 -5.06 -31.80 7.54
CA VAL A 552 -5.11 -32.96 6.65
C VAL A 552 -6.51 -33.03 6.03
N ALA A 553 -6.57 -32.87 4.71
CA ALA A 553 -7.81 -33.04 3.94
C ALA A 553 -8.23 -34.51 3.97
N SER A 554 -9.53 -34.79 4.11
CA SER A 554 -10.02 -36.16 4.00
C SER A 554 -9.81 -36.67 2.57
N SER A 555 -9.30 -37.90 2.44
CA SER A 555 -9.07 -38.54 1.15
C SER A 555 -10.36 -38.93 0.42
N ASP A 556 -11.49 -38.89 1.12
CA ASP A 556 -12.78 -39.29 0.59
C ASP A 556 -13.59 -38.06 0.12
N GLU A 557 -14.01 -38.14 -1.14
CA GLU A 557 -14.92 -37.26 -1.89
C GLU A 557 -14.32 -36.08 -2.69
N PHE A 558 -13.98 -36.43 -3.94
CA PHE A 558 -14.10 -35.56 -5.12
C PHE A 558 -15.58 -35.18 -5.34
N ASP A 559 -16.17 -34.31 -4.53
CA ASP A 559 -17.38 -33.59 -4.94
C ASP A 559 -17.28 -32.09 -4.67
N LYS A 560 -17.32 -31.30 -5.74
CA LYS A 560 -16.99 -29.86 -5.75
C LYS A 560 -18.11 -28.97 -5.23
N SER A 561 -19.03 -29.49 -4.43
CA SER A 561 -20.24 -28.75 -4.03
C SER A 561 -20.45 -28.58 -2.52
N GLU A 562 -19.72 -29.30 -1.67
CA GLU A 562 -19.69 -29.06 -0.22
C GLU A 562 -18.25 -28.74 0.24
N GLY A 563 -18.11 -27.97 1.30
CA GLY A 563 -16.85 -27.36 1.72
C GLY A 563 -15.70 -28.35 1.96
N LEU A 564 -14.47 -27.84 2.01
CA LEU A 564 -13.26 -28.61 2.33
C LEU A 564 -13.48 -29.45 3.60
N THR A 565 -13.61 -30.76 3.47
CA THR A 565 -13.66 -31.73 4.58
C THR A 565 -12.23 -32.14 4.96
N GLY A 566 -11.87 -31.98 6.23
CA GLY A 566 -10.54 -32.30 6.77
C GLY A 566 -10.42 -31.90 8.23
N SER A 567 -9.40 -32.42 8.92
CA SER A 567 -9.18 -32.18 10.35
C SER A 567 -7.77 -31.68 10.61
N LEU A 568 -7.58 -30.96 11.71
CA LEU A 568 -6.24 -30.67 12.22
C LEU A 568 -5.68 -31.91 12.90
N ILE A 569 -4.39 -32.16 12.73
CA ILE A 569 -3.69 -33.27 13.37
C ILE A 569 -2.47 -32.71 14.08
N GLY A 570 -2.38 -32.98 15.39
CA GLY A 570 -1.21 -32.68 16.21
C GLY A 570 -0.15 -33.77 16.06
N THR A 571 1.11 -33.36 15.93
CA THR A 571 2.28 -34.23 16.03
C THR A 571 3.27 -33.65 17.03
N MET A 572 3.91 -34.52 17.80
CA MET A 572 4.98 -34.17 18.74
C MET A 572 6.13 -35.15 18.51
N ASN A 573 7.35 -34.65 18.26
CA ASN A 573 8.52 -35.47 17.89
C ASN A 573 8.27 -36.39 16.69
N GLY A 574 7.49 -35.92 15.72
CA GLY A 574 7.10 -36.68 14.52
C GLY A 574 6.09 -37.81 14.76
N ARG A 575 5.55 -37.95 15.98
CA ARG A 575 4.50 -38.91 16.32
C ARG A 575 3.16 -38.20 16.45
N LEU A 576 2.08 -38.88 16.06
CA LEU A 576 0.72 -38.38 16.29
C LEU A 576 0.47 -38.20 17.79
N VAL A 577 -0.14 -37.09 18.14
CA VAL A 577 -0.57 -36.79 19.51
C VAL A 577 -1.97 -37.37 19.68
N ASP A 578 -2.14 -38.27 20.63
CA ASP A 578 -3.46 -38.76 21.08
C ASP A 578 -3.88 -38.03 22.37
N SER A 579 -5.08 -38.31 22.87
CA SER A 579 -5.61 -37.66 24.08
C SER A 579 -4.80 -37.95 25.35
N ALA A 580 -3.86 -38.91 25.34
CA ALA A 580 -3.01 -39.22 26.50
C ALA A 580 -1.85 -38.24 26.69
N VAL A 581 -1.64 -37.30 25.75
CA VAL A 581 -0.56 -36.31 25.77
C VAL A 581 -1.04 -34.93 26.26
N GLU A 582 -2.32 -34.79 26.64
CA GLU A 582 -2.87 -33.54 27.23
C GLU A 582 -2.19 -33.13 28.54
N GLU A 583 -1.55 -34.08 29.24
CA GLU A 583 -0.76 -33.83 30.46
C GLU A 583 0.72 -33.50 30.17
N ASP A 584 1.17 -33.58 28.92
CA ASP A 584 2.56 -33.25 28.58
C ASP A 584 2.76 -31.72 28.66
N PRO A 585 3.74 -31.23 29.46
CA PRO A 585 3.97 -29.80 29.62
C PRO A 585 4.22 -29.10 28.28
N VAL A 586 4.94 -29.70 27.35
CA VAL A 586 5.27 -29.09 26.05
C VAL A 586 4.00 -28.88 25.22
N TRP A 587 3.11 -29.88 25.21
CA TRP A 587 1.81 -29.77 24.54
C TRP A 587 0.92 -28.70 25.19
N GLN A 588 0.84 -28.67 26.53
CA GLN A 588 0.07 -27.66 27.26
C GLN A 588 0.55 -26.24 26.95
N HIS A 589 1.86 -26.01 26.95
CA HIS A 589 2.43 -24.70 26.60
C HIS A 589 2.11 -24.32 25.14
N ALA A 590 2.12 -25.28 24.21
CA ALA A 590 1.72 -25.03 22.83
C ALA A 590 0.23 -24.65 22.72
N MET A 591 -0.66 -25.25 23.51
CA MET A 591 -2.07 -24.88 23.56
C MET A 591 -2.33 -23.53 24.23
N GLU A 592 -1.60 -23.20 25.29
CA GLU A 592 -1.62 -21.86 25.91
C GLU A 592 -1.15 -20.79 24.92
N PHE A 593 -0.08 -21.04 24.19
CA PHE A 593 0.38 -20.16 23.12
C PHE A 593 -0.70 -19.96 22.05
N ARG A 594 -1.37 -21.04 21.63
CA ARG A 594 -2.53 -20.98 20.73
C ARG A 594 -3.64 -20.07 21.27
N MET A 595 -3.98 -20.21 22.54
CA MET A 595 -5.01 -19.41 23.21
C MET A 595 -4.68 -17.92 23.25
N LEU A 596 -3.44 -17.58 23.59
CA LEU A 596 -2.99 -16.18 23.67
C LEU A 596 -3.00 -15.50 22.29
N CYS A 597 -2.60 -16.23 21.24
CA CYS A 597 -2.45 -15.69 19.89
C CYS A 597 -3.74 -15.72 19.06
N ALA A 598 -4.72 -16.56 19.42
CA ALA A 598 -5.95 -16.73 18.64
C ALA A 598 -6.77 -15.44 18.51
N LYS A 599 -7.01 -14.71 19.61
CA LYS A 599 -7.83 -13.48 19.60
C LYS A 599 -7.25 -12.38 18.70
N PRO A 600 -5.95 -12.02 18.80
CA PRO A 600 -5.33 -11.07 17.87
C PRO A 600 -5.44 -11.52 16.40
N LEU A 601 -5.20 -12.82 16.11
CA LEU A 601 -5.28 -13.38 14.77
C LEU A 601 -6.70 -13.36 14.19
N GLN A 602 -7.72 -13.75 14.96
CA GLN A 602 -9.12 -13.67 14.55
C GLN A 602 -9.56 -12.24 14.26
N ARG A 603 -9.04 -11.26 15.02
CA ARG A 603 -9.36 -9.85 14.82
C ARG A 603 -8.79 -9.29 13.53
N VAL A 604 -7.51 -9.54 13.26
CA VAL A 604 -6.82 -8.99 12.08
C VAL A 604 -7.05 -9.83 10.82
N GLY A 605 -7.36 -11.11 11.01
CA GLY A 605 -7.66 -12.06 9.95
C GLY A 605 -6.50 -12.21 8.95
N PRO A 606 -6.79 -12.21 7.64
CA PRO A 606 -5.78 -12.48 6.62
C PRO A 606 -4.71 -11.37 6.50
N LEU A 607 -4.88 -10.24 7.19
CA LEU A 607 -3.90 -9.14 7.28
C LEU A 607 -2.91 -9.30 8.44
N TRP A 608 -2.86 -10.45 9.13
CA TRP A 608 -1.97 -10.67 10.27
C TRP A 608 -0.50 -10.39 9.96
N ARG A 609 -0.03 -10.71 8.74
CA ARG A 609 1.33 -10.41 8.30
C ARG A 609 1.62 -8.91 8.32
N ALA A 610 0.70 -8.07 7.84
CA ALA A 610 0.86 -6.62 7.89
C ALA A 610 0.97 -6.11 9.34
N SER A 611 0.15 -6.66 10.23
CA SER A 611 0.16 -6.32 11.65
C SER A 611 1.44 -6.76 12.37
N LEU A 612 1.92 -7.97 12.09
CA LEU A 612 3.20 -8.46 12.61
C LEU A 612 4.35 -7.60 12.09
N PHE A 613 4.35 -7.29 10.79
CA PHE A 613 5.34 -6.43 10.16
C PHE A 613 5.41 -5.03 10.80
N LEU A 614 4.25 -4.44 11.09
CA LEU A 614 4.16 -3.17 11.81
C LEU A 614 4.75 -3.26 13.22
N SER A 615 4.53 -4.39 13.92
CA SER A 615 5.09 -4.64 15.25
C SER A 615 6.62 -4.75 15.22
N ILE A 616 7.19 -5.46 14.23
CA ILE A 616 8.65 -5.52 14.01
C ILE A 616 9.20 -4.10 13.76
N SER A 617 8.53 -3.34 12.89
CA SER A 617 8.93 -1.97 12.53
C SER A 617 8.92 -1.03 13.74
N GLU A 618 7.91 -1.15 14.60
CA GLU A 618 7.83 -0.39 15.85
C GLU A 618 8.98 -0.75 16.79
N ALA A 619 9.26 -2.05 16.97
CA ALA A 619 10.39 -2.50 17.77
C ALA A 619 11.73 -1.99 17.23
N MET A 620 11.92 -1.98 15.90
CA MET A 620 13.11 -1.40 15.27
C MET A 620 13.20 0.12 15.47
N ALA A 621 12.12 0.87 15.24
CA ALA A 621 12.11 2.32 15.43
C ALA A 621 12.44 2.72 16.88
N THR A 622 11.99 1.94 17.88
CA THR A 622 12.36 2.19 19.28
C THR A 622 13.84 1.99 19.60
N LEU A 623 14.57 1.18 18.81
CA LEU A 623 16.02 1.05 18.96
C LEU A 623 16.73 2.33 18.50
N GLU A 624 16.27 2.94 17.40
CA GLU A 624 16.84 4.15 16.80
C GLU A 624 16.64 5.40 17.69
N ASP A 625 15.44 5.55 18.28
CA ASP A 625 15.08 6.59 19.25
C ASP A 625 15.97 6.55 20.52
N GLY A 626 16.43 5.35 20.91
CA GLY A 626 17.28 5.14 22.08
C GLY A 626 18.74 5.59 21.89
N PHE A 627 19.21 5.69 20.64
CA PHE A 627 20.59 6.05 20.30
C PHE A 627 20.76 7.52 19.91
N THR A 628 19.68 8.23 19.57
CA THR A 628 19.69 9.67 19.26
C THR A 628 19.44 10.54 20.49
N ARG A 629 20.33 10.44 21.49
CA ARG A 629 20.56 11.53 22.45
C ARG A 629 21.90 11.50 23.19
N LEU A 630 22.90 10.85 22.61
CA LEU A 630 24.30 11.10 22.97
C LEU A 630 24.87 12.02 21.90
N ASP A 631 24.85 13.32 22.20
CA ASP A 631 25.69 14.29 21.51
C ASP A 631 27.14 13.75 21.48
N TYR A 632 27.79 13.90 20.33
CA TYR A 632 29.16 13.49 19.97
C TYR A 632 29.36 12.01 19.60
N THR A 633 29.48 11.73 18.28
CA THR A 633 30.68 11.04 17.74
C THR A 633 30.80 11.14 16.21
N ILE A 634 31.92 11.75 15.82
CA ILE A 634 32.83 11.54 14.67
C ILE A 634 32.41 10.52 13.60
N GLU A 635 32.47 10.95 12.34
CA GLU A 635 32.33 10.13 11.11
C GLU A 635 33.22 8.86 11.13
N GLY A 636 32.61 7.71 10.80
CA GLY A 636 33.31 6.50 10.35
C GLY A 636 33.21 5.30 11.31
N ASP A 637 32.41 4.32 10.89
CA ASP A 637 32.61 2.87 11.08
C ASP A 637 32.37 2.15 12.42
N VAL A 638 31.80 2.76 13.48
CA VAL A 638 31.49 2.00 14.73
C VAL A 638 30.01 1.97 15.11
N PHE A 639 29.17 2.82 14.51
CA PHE A 639 27.76 2.97 14.94
C PHE A 639 26.77 2.02 14.26
N ASP A 640 27.16 1.30 13.20
CA ASP A 640 26.23 0.46 12.42
C ASP A 640 26.21 -1.00 12.85
N GLU A 641 27.31 -1.59 13.32
CA GLU A 641 27.36 -3.03 13.61
C GLU A 641 26.50 -3.42 14.83
N ILE A 642 26.60 -2.67 15.94
CA ILE A 642 25.80 -2.93 17.17
C ILE A 642 24.30 -2.67 16.92
N LEU A 643 23.97 -1.63 16.15
CA LEU A 643 22.57 -1.33 15.83
C LEU A 643 22.00 -2.42 14.93
N GLU A 644 22.77 -2.86 13.93
CA GLU A 644 22.37 -3.94 13.02
C GLU A 644 22.23 -5.29 13.75
N GLU A 645 23.15 -5.63 14.66
CA GLU A 645 23.02 -6.80 15.54
C GLU A 645 21.72 -6.75 16.37
N ARG A 646 21.37 -5.57 16.90
CA ARG A 646 20.11 -5.39 17.65
C ARG A 646 18.88 -5.47 16.75
N ARG A 647 18.93 -4.89 15.55
CA ARG A 647 17.86 -5.01 14.54
C ARG A 647 17.65 -6.47 14.17
N GLN A 648 18.74 -7.19 13.92
CA GLN A 648 18.72 -8.62 13.62
C GLN A 648 18.13 -9.43 14.79
N GLY A 649 18.51 -9.13 16.04
CA GLY A 649 17.91 -9.75 17.22
C GLY A 649 16.42 -9.43 17.43
N VAL A 650 15.92 -8.29 16.93
CA VAL A 650 14.46 -8.03 16.85
C VAL A 650 13.84 -8.93 15.78
N ILE A 651 14.41 -8.97 14.58
CA ILE A 651 13.89 -9.79 13.47
C ILE A 651 13.81 -11.27 13.88
N GLU A 652 14.87 -11.82 14.47
CA GLU A 652 14.93 -13.23 14.90
C GLU A 652 13.86 -13.58 15.94
N ARG A 653 13.61 -12.70 16.90
CA ARG A 653 12.54 -12.89 17.90
C ARG A 653 11.16 -13.00 17.26
N TYR A 654 10.88 -12.09 16.33
CA TYR A 654 9.60 -12.07 15.63
C TYR A 654 9.48 -13.21 14.61
N ASP A 655 10.58 -13.63 13.99
CA ASP A 655 10.63 -14.78 13.10
C ASP A 655 10.36 -16.09 13.85
N ALA A 656 10.93 -16.24 15.06
CA ALA A 656 10.63 -17.36 15.95
C ALA A 656 9.14 -17.39 16.34
N PHE A 657 8.60 -16.23 16.73
CA PHE A 657 7.19 -16.08 17.06
C PHE A 657 6.28 -16.40 15.86
N ALA A 658 6.59 -15.89 14.67
CA ALA A 658 5.80 -16.16 13.46
C ALA A 658 5.86 -17.64 13.06
N THR A 659 7.02 -18.27 13.21
CA THR A 659 7.22 -19.70 12.96
C THR A 659 6.39 -20.53 13.93
N ALA A 660 6.36 -20.15 15.21
CA ALA A 660 5.49 -20.75 16.22
C ALA A 660 3.99 -20.65 15.83
N LEU A 661 3.53 -19.49 15.35
CA LEU A 661 2.14 -19.34 14.86
C LEU A 661 1.81 -20.32 13.72
N GLN A 662 2.76 -20.54 12.81
CA GLN A 662 2.60 -21.47 11.69
C GLN A 662 2.63 -22.94 12.13
N GLN A 663 3.61 -23.33 12.95
CA GLN A 663 3.76 -24.70 13.46
C GLN A 663 2.60 -25.12 14.33
N THR A 664 2.08 -24.19 15.13
CA THR A 664 0.92 -24.44 15.98
C THR A 664 -0.40 -24.38 15.22
N GLY A 665 -0.42 -24.26 13.89
CA GLY A 665 -1.65 -24.39 13.09
C GLY A 665 -2.68 -23.28 13.35
N LEU A 666 -2.25 -22.09 13.76
CA LEU A 666 -3.12 -20.93 14.02
C LEU A 666 -3.41 -20.11 12.76
N ILE A 667 -2.58 -20.22 11.73
CA ILE A 667 -2.77 -19.45 10.50
C ILE A 667 -4.01 -19.96 9.77
N GLY A 668 -5.02 -19.09 9.62
CA GLY A 668 -6.35 -19.44 9.10
C GLY A 668 -7.46 -19.48 10.16
N ILE A 669 -7.13 -19.32 11.45
CA ILE A 669 -8.09 -19.42 12.56
C ILE A 669 -9.25 -18.41 12.51
N TRP A 670 -9.09 -17.31 11.76
CA TRP A 670 -10.15 -16.33 11.54
C TRP A 670 -11.31 -16.84 10.66
N ASP A 671 -11.08 -17.90 9.88
CA ASP A 671 -12.11 -18.55 9.05
C ASP A 671 -12.64 -19.84 9.71
N GLN A 672 -12.21 -20.16 10.94
CA GLN A 672 -12.64 -21.37 11.64
C GLN A 672 -14.11 -21.23 12.12
N PRO A 673 -15.05 -22.04 11.60
CA PRO A 673 -16.42 -22.04 12.09
C PRO A 673 -16.51 -22.73 13.46
N PRO A 674 -17.55 -22.43 14.26
CA PRO A 674 -17.85 -23.23 15.44
C PRO A 674 -18.20 -24.66 15.02
N LEU A 675 -17.76 -25.66 15.78
CA LEU A 675 -18.06 -27.08 15.53
C LEU A 675 -19.55 -27.38 15.72
N LEU A 676 -20.19 -26.71 16.67
CA LEU A 676 -21.62 -26.78 16.96
C LEU A 676 -22.25 -25.41 16.72
N ASP A 677 -23.26 -25.38 15.85
CA ASP A 677 -24.08 -24.19 15.66
C ASP A 677 -24.99 -23.91 16.88
N GLY A 678 -25.49 -22.67 16.93
CA GLY A 678 -26.26 -22.20 18.07
C GLY A 678 -27.63 -22.88 18.26
N ASP A 679 -28.13 -23.57 17.23
CA ASP A 679 -29.40 -24.31 17.30
C ASP A 679 -29.17 -25.74 17.79
N THR A 680 -28.10 -26.40 17.32
CA THR A 680 -27.66 -27.71 17.80
C THR A 680 -27.32 -27.66 19.28
N LEU A 681 -26.62 -26.60 19.72
CA LEU A 681 -26.31 -26.36 21.14
C LEU A 681 -27.58 -26.34 22.00
N LYS A 682 -28.61 -25.58 21.60
CA LYS A 682 -29.86 -25.42 22.36
C LYS A 682 -30.78 -26.63 22.31
N THR A 683 -30.71 -27.44 21.25
CA THR A 683 -31.69 -28.51 21.02
C THR A 683 -31.18 -29.88 21.46
N SER A 684 -29.86 -30.12 21.38
CA SER A 684 -29.30 -31.46 21.53
C SER A 684 -28.12 -31.59 22.50
N VAL A 685 -27.52 -30.47 22.94
CA VAL A 685 -26.36 -30.44 23.85
C VAL A 685 -26.74 -29.88 25.22
N LEU A 686 -27.18 -28.63 25.29
CA LEU A 686 -27.55 -27.87 26.49
C LEU A 686 -28.96 -27.28 26.34
N LYS A 687 -30.00 -28.07 26.66
CA LYS A 687 -31.40 -27.70 26.41
C LYS A 687 -31.91 -26.58 27.31
N GLY A 688 -31.32 -26.45 28.49
CA GLY A 688 -31.68 -25.45 29.50
C GLY A 688 -31.02 -24.08 29.31
N ILE A 689 -30.17 -23.88 28.30
CA ILE A 689 -29.36 -22.67 28.19
C ILE A 689 -30.22 -21.41 27.92
N PRO A 690 -30.16 -20.37 28.78
CA PRO A 690 -30.95 -19.16 28.58
C PRO A 690 -30.34 -18.26 27.48
N LYS A 691 -31.19 -17.49 26.79
CA LYS A 691 -30.72 -16.47 25.84
C LYS A 691 -29.98 -15.35 26.58
N GLY A 692 -28.93 -14.80 25.96
CA GLY A 692 -28.22 -13.64 26.48
C GLY A 692 -26.78 -13.98 26.92
N PRO A 693 -26.29 -13.44 28.04
CA PRO A 693 -24.89 -13.60 28.48
C PRO A 693 -24.44 -15.06 28.60
N ALA A 694 -25.21 -15.92 29.26
CA ALA A 694 -24.84 -17.34 29.42
C ALA A 694 -24.65 -18.08 28.09
N PHE A 695 -25.50 -17.79 27.09
CA PHE A 695 -25.32 -18.34 25.74
C PHE A 695 -24.02 -17.84 25.07
N ARG A 696 -23.63 -16.58 25.32
CA ARG A 696 -22.34 -16.06 24.84
C ARG A 696 -21.19 -16.77 25.54
N ASP A 697 -21.27 -16.96 26.85
CA ASP A 697 -20.21 -17.61 27.64
C ASP A 697 -19.96 -19.04 27.14
N VAL A 698 -21.02 -19.80 26.81
CA VAL A 698 -20.91 -21.14 26.19
C VAL A 698 -20.32 -21.09 24.77
N MET A 699 -20.68 -20.10 23.97
CA MET A 699 -20.09 -19.93 22.63
C MET A 699 -18.60 -19.54 22.69
N ASP A 700 -18.24 -18.70 23.66
CA ASP A 700 -16.86 -18.31 23.92
C ASP A 700 -16.05 -19.51 24.43
N GLU A 701 -16.62 -20.32 25.33
CA GLU A 701 -16.00 -21.55 25.83
C GLU A 701 -15.80 -22.59 24.72
N GLN A 702 -16.80 -22.84 23.88
CA GLN A 702 -16.63 -23.67 22.68
C GLN A 702 -15.47 -23.16 21.83
N SER A 703 -15.39 -21.84 21.59
CA SER A 703 -14.35 -21.26 20.76
C SER A 703 -12.96 -21.45 21.38
N ASN A 704 -12.83 -21.22 22.68
CA ASN A 704 -11.59 -21.44 23.44
C ASN A 704 -11.17 -22.91 23.42
N TRP A 705 -12.10 -23.83 23.66
CA TRP A 705 -11.82 -25.26 23.67
C TRP A 705 -11.36 -25.78 22.31
N ILE A 706 -11.97 -25.31 21.22
CA ILE A 706 -11.55 -25.63 19.85
C ILE A 706 -10.13 -25.12 19.56
N ILE A 707 -9.74 -23.98 20.15
CA ILE A 707 -8.38 -23.44 20.02
C ILE A 707 -7.38 -24.37 20.72
N THR A 708 -7.68 -24.89 21.91
CA THR A 708 -6.80 -25.78 22.69
C THR A 708 -6.89 -27.26 22.33
N HIS A 709 -7.87 -27.68 21.54
CA HIS A 709 -8.02 -29.08 21.11
C HIS A 709 -8.07 -29.15 19.58
N PRO A 710 -6.94 -28.84 18.89
CA PRO A 710 -6.88 -28.90 17.44
C PRO A 710 -7.18 -30.32 16.94
N GLY A 711 -8.21 -30.45 16.12
CA GLY A 711 -8.60 -31.74 15.52
C GLY A 711 -9.67 -32.50 16.29
N ALA A 712 -10.13 -31.95 17.41
CA ALA A 712 -11.22 -32.53 18.17
C ALA A 712 -12.53 -32.57 17.36
N ASP A 713 -13.31 -33.63 17.60
CA ASP A 713 -14.58 -33.84 16.92
C ASP A 713 -15.76 -33.25 17.70
N VAL A 714 -16.92 -33.28 17.05
CA VAL A 714 -18.17 -32.77 17.62
C VAL A 714 -18.59 -33.56 18.87
N ALA A 715 -18.24 -34.84 18.96
CA ALA A 715 -18.60 -35.70 20.08
C ALA A 715 -17.81 -35.33 21.34
N ALA A 716 -16.50 -35.12 21.23
CA ALA A 716 -15.64 -34.67 22.31
C ALA A 716 -16.07 -33.28 22.82
N LEU A 717 -16.37 -32.34 21.91
CA LEU A 717 -16.86 -31.02 22.31
C LEU A 717 -18.19 -31.10 23.07
N LYS A 718 -19.11 -31.97 22.62
CA LYS A 718 -20.40 -32.16 23.29
C LYS A 718 -20.19 -32.62 24.74
N THR A 719 -19.31 -33.59 24.96
CA THR A 719 -18.98 -34.08 26.30
C THR A 719 -18.41 -32.96 27.17
N HIS A 720 -17.41 -32.21 26.66
CA HIS A 720 -16.80 -31.08 27.37
C HIS A 720 -17.83 -30.03 27.81
N LEU A 721 -18.71 -29.62 26.90
CA LEU A 721 -19.71 -28.60 27.20
C LEU A 721 -20.74 -29.07 28.25
N GLN A 722 -21.11 -30.35 28.24
CA GLN A 722 -22.01 -30.93 29.25
C GLN A 722 -21.36 -31.02 30.62
N GLU A 723 -20.07 -31.36 30.68
CA GLU A 723 -19.31 -31.39 31.93
C GLU A 723 -19.03 -29.99 32.49
N THR A 724 -18.78 -29.01 31.62
CA THR A 724 -18.49 -27.63 32.00
C THR A 724 -19.73 -26.86 32.45
N PHE A 725 -20.89 -27.14 31.83
CA PHE A 725 -22.15 -26.47 32.14
C PHE A 725 -23.28 -27.45 32.48
N PRO A 726 -23.14 -28.25 33.55
CA PRO A 726 -24.11 -29.29 33.90
C PRO A 726 -25.50 -28.71 34.25
N GLU A 727 -25.58 -27.45 34.64
CA GLU A 727 -26.82 -26.75 34.98
C GLU A 727 -27.73 -26.46 33.77
N TYR A 728 -27.20 -26.56 32.54
CA TYR A 728 -27.95 -26.31 31.31
C TYR A 728 -28.27 -27.57 30.51
N ILE A 729 -27.91 -28.76 31.00
CA ILE A 729 -28.35 -30.05 30.44
C ILE A 729 -29.86 -30.19 30.64
#